data_AF-A0AB34K3H4-F1
#
_entry.id   AF-A0AB34K3H4-F1
#
_cell.length_a   1.000
_cell.length_b   1.000
_cell.length_c   1.000
_cell.angle_alpha   90.00
_cell.angle_beta   90.00
_cell.angle_gamma   90.00
#
_symmetry.space_group_name_H-M   'P 1'
#
loop_
_entity.id
_entity.type
_entity.pdbx_description
1 polymer ?
#
loop_
_entity_poly.entity_id
_entity_poly.type
_entity_poly.pdbx_seq_one_letter_code
_entity_poly.pdbx_strand_id
1 'polypeptide(L)'
;MRSLSSSLSSSRERRSLHERVPGCDMEISSRDQGGLADVDADTELADDAIKLSCREAAHTPDDEEAPTDGIDVSPGARFVNARDVRRAGAQVVPASTLRKASLRGRIGKAPPGTCSSRCLAALAALVGLVAGASFCVCLMFVYAAIAPYTRMRHTSKIHFLSYVSMAGIGAVVGLCSVSPMACCLRRCRWCCPASTRRTVSAAVALLLLAVALLLVPSRPQYTVMLFDMSAPHAAAQTSWANWTDVHMTAEARAAALVAQMTSEEKFRLVQGVGWRAWVRHHGVYHGTTLAVPRLGIPSIHMQDAGQGWATTDRRMLDKVTSWPSALAVAATWDADLVELWAIAIAREFKRKGANTLLGPGVDVSRVPRNGRTAESLAGEEPSLGAVLAYRYVKGLQSEGIAAVAKHFAGYVQETNRALVYDAVPAYSIDADERTLMEIYYAPIQAMIRAGLASVMCSYNKVNGVQACESLALLESDLRSKLGFEGFVVTDWWGGGRSGGQPASRGLDMNMPGTDRVFDEYFVRHDNDRSDDFYVDRMVTRVLRAMLRVGGLPGGALAGPKCIAPCDCERWLYDVNSTDATHQDLARELAIAGAVLLKNEGAVLPISRNATVALLGSACDAKTDIEAMLADYTVGDYYVVGGSGRVASRHPVSLLHGLKARGIRLILSLNEDMAAARNAMARADIAIACAGTTSAEASDRRSLELDQHDFLSALASYVKSGEAPSIPLVVVALAPGQLVVPWAYGAAAILTLFLSGAQTGHAAAELLLGNSNPSGRLPVTFYHDERNTTLPCQTPSCVHSERLKVGWRAFHNQNYGTAPVTFVTLTVEVLNTGARAGRDVAQCYLVFPESAGEPALVLRAFKRTPLLLPGSAATLVFDLSDLDFSIWKPEIGWSVPSGSFRITVGASSQDERLTHDISL
;
A
#
# COMPACT_ATOMS: atom_id res chain seq x y z
N MET A 1 4.08 39.02 -13.85
CA MET A 1 4.63 39.68 -12.64
C MET A 1 5.46 40.89 -13.05
N ARG A 2 5.19 42.06 -12.48
CA ARG A 2 6.08 43.24 -12.45
C ARG A 2 5.67 44.11 -11.27
N SER A 3 6.65 44.70 -10.57
CA SER A 3 6.50 45.55 -9.39
C SER A 3 6.00 44.82 -8.12
N LEU A 4 6.61 45.17 -6.99
CA LEU A 4 6.18 44.80 -5.65
C LEU A 4 6.63 45.93 -4.73
N SER A 5 5.71 46.48 -3.94
CA SER A 5 6.06 47.30 -2.78
C SER A 5 6.24 46.37 -1.58
N SER A 6 7.45 46.22 -1.07
CA SER A 6 7.71 45.35 0.08
C SER A 6 7.35 46.04 1.41
N SER A 7 6.56 45.36 2.24
CA SER A 7 6.29 45.75 3.63
C SER A 7 6.57 44.56 4.55
N LEU A 8 7.79 44.49 5.06
CA LEU A 8 8.17 43.54 6.12
C LEU A 8 7.69 44.08 7.47
N SER A 9 6.75 43.39 8.13
CA SER A 9 6.23 43.77 9.45
C SER A 9 6.64 42.77 10.53
N SER A 10 7.78 43.00 11.17
CA SER A 10 8.18 42.24 12.36
C SER A 10 7.35 42.68 13.57
N SER A 11 6.33 41.89 13.94
CA SER A 11 5.54 42.14 15.16
C SER A 11 5.24 40.86 15.93
N ARG A 12 5.58 40.87 17.23
CA ARG A 12 5.14 39.86 18.21
C ARG A 12 3.99 40.46 19.03
N GLU A 13 2.75 40.26 18.59
CA GLU A 13 1.60 40.38 19.48
C GLU A 13 0.78 39.08 19.50
N ARG A 14 0.37 38.66 20.71
CA ARG A 14 -0.72 37.70 20.87
C ARG A 14 -2.03 38.47 20.83
N ARG A 15 -2.96 38.11 19.94
CA ARG A 15 -4.36 38.58 20.03
C ARG A 15 -5.35 37.42 19.93
N SER A 16 -6.41 37.51 20.71
CA SER A 16 -7.55 36.60 20.70
C SER A 16 -8.46 36.87 19.52
N LEU A 17 -8.96 35.81 18.88
CA LEU A 17 -9.90 35.90 17.77
C LEU A 17 -11.33 36.19 18.27
N HIS A 18 -11.75 37.45 18.14
CA HIS A 18 -13.16 37.84 18.16
C HIS A 18 -13.40 38.98 17.17
N GLU A 19 -14.66 39.09 16.75
CA GLU A 19 -15.19 40.02 15.74
C GLU A 19 -14.80 39.68 14.29
N ARG A 20 -15.63 39.90 13.27
CA ARG A 20 -17.09 40.04 13.02
C ARG A 20 -17.13 40.41 11.52
N VAL A 21 -18.00 39.81 10.71
CA VAL A 21 -18.09 40.13 9.27
C VAL A 21 -19.37 40.92 8.98
N PRO A 22 -19.27 42.17 8.49
CA PRO A 22 -20.31 42.84 7.73
C PRO A 22 -20.02 42.77 6.21
N GLY A 23 -20.98 42.64 5.31
CA GLY A 23 -22.42 42.42 5.46
C GLY A 23 -23.14 42.75 4.14
N CYS A 24 -24.12 41.92 3.73
CA CYS A 24 -25.04 42.18 2.61
C CYS A 24 -26.30 41.31 2.75
N ASP A 25 -27.24 41.82 3.54
CA ASP A 25 -28.71 41.73 3.44
C ASP A 25 -29.39 40.61 2.63
N MET A 26 -30.18 39.79 3.33
CA MET A 26 -31.53 39.42 2.88
C MET A 26 -32.49 39.50 4.07
N GLU A 27 -33.65 40.13 3.88
CA GLU A 27 -34.69 40.26 4.90
C GLU A 27 -35.47 38.96 5.06
N ILE A 28 -35.72 38.54 6.31
CA ILE A 28 -36.76 37.55 6.64
C ILE A 28 -37.56 38.05 7.84
N SER A 29 -38.86 38.28 7.64
CA SER A 29 -39.77 38.83 8.64
C SER A 29 -40.33 37.76 9.58
N SER A 30 -39.69 37.64 10.75
CA SER A 30 -40.26 37.41 12.09
C SER A 30 -41.59 36.66 12.29
N ARG A 31 -41.58 35.79 13.33
CA ARG A 31 -42.73 35.24 14.10
C ARG A 31 -43.48 34.05 13.46
N ASP A 32 -44.09 33.13 14.23
CA ASP A 32 -44.37 33.16 15.69
C ASP A 32 -44.04 31.85 16.45
N GLN A 33 -44.38 31.86 17.74
CA GLN A 33 -43.97 30.92 18.81
C GLN A 33 -44.68 29.55 18.84
N GLY A 34 -44.06 28.57 19.52
CA GLY A 34 -44.75 27.79 20.56
C GLY A 34 -44.80 26.24 20.45
N GLY A 35 -44.55 25.56 21.57
CA GLY A 35 -45.30 24.33 21.92
C GLY A 35 -44.59 22.95 21.85
N LEU A 36 -44.12 22.50 23.02
CA LEU A 36 -44.17 21.12 23.55
C LEU A 36 -44.86 20.00 22.73
N ALA A 37 -44.19 18.85 22.56
CA ALA A 37 -44.57 17.53 23.18
C ALA A 37 -43.78 16.34 22.58
N ASP A 38 -43.60 15.27 23.37
CA ASP A 38 -43.20 13.94 22.89
C ASP A 38 -44.39 13.18 22.28
N VAL A 39 -44.18 12.41 21.20
CA VAL A 39 -44.82 11.09 21.00
C VAL A 39 -43.89 10.17 20.18
N ASP A 40 -43.87 8.89 20.55
CA ASP A 40 -43.29 7.77 19.78
C ASP A 40 -44.17 7.31 18.60
N ALA A 41 -43.65 6.33 17.85
CA ALA A 41 -44.35 5.26 17.12
C ALA A 41 -44.45 5.32 15.57
N ASP A 42 -44.36 4.11 15.00
CA ASP A 42 -44.29 3.79 13.57
C ASP A 42 -45.59 4.01 12.80
N THR A 43 -45.50 4.18 11.47
CA THR A 43 -46.31 3.36 10.54
C THR A 43 -45.73 3.32 9.12
N GLU A 44 -46.05 2.25 8.39
CA GLU A 44 -45.75 2.07 6.97
C GLU A 44 -46.76 2.80 6.05
N LEU A 45 -46.38 2.99 4.79
CA LEU A 45 -47.14 2.96 3.51
C LEU A 45 -46.41 3.88 2.51
N ALA A 46 -45.86 3.46 1.37
CA ALA A 46 -46.32 2.62 0.25
C ALA A 46 -46.73 3.47 -0.97
N ASP A 47 -46.16 3.09 -2.13
CA ASP A 47 -46.49 3.43 -3.53
C ASP A 47 -47.06 4.81 -3.90
N ASP A 48 -46.41 5.44 -4.89
CA ASP A 48 -47.16 5.91 -6.05
C ASP A 48 -46.36 5.70 -7.35
N ALA A 49 -47.05 5.31 -8.44
CA ALA A 49 -46.42 4.88 -9.69
C ALA A 49 -47.31 5.14 -10.92
N ILE A 50 -46.94 6.15 -11.71
CA ILE A 50 -47.66 6.51 -12.95
C ILE A 50 -46.99 5.86 -14.17
N LYS A 51 -47.78 5.04 -14.87
CA LYS A 51 -47.45 4.37 -16.14
C LYS A 51 -47.82 5.26 -17.32
N LEU A 52 -47.22 5.02 -18.49
CA LEU A 52 -47.97 4.59 -19.69
C LEU A 52 -47.04 4.11 -20.82
N SER A 53 -47.60 3.37 -21.78
CA SER A 53 -46.85 2.63 -22.80
C SER A 53 -47.67 2.36 -24.08
N CYS A 54 -46.95 2.08 -25.17
CA CYS A 54 -47.41 1.26 -26.30
C CYS A 54 -46.35 0.14 -26.48
N ARG A 55 -46.65 -1.17 -26.61
CA ARG A 55 -47.61 -1.91 -27.48
C ARG A 55 -47.20 -1.89 -28.96
N GLU A 56 -47.24 -2.99 -29.74
CA GLU A 56 -47.53 -4.44 -29.54
C GLU A 56 -47.17 -5.20 -30.86
N ALA A 57 -47.08 -6.54 -31.03
CA ALA A 57 -47.14 -7.74 -30.18
C ALA A 57 -46.48 -8.95 -30.90
N ALA A 58 -46.29 -10.08 -30.19
CA ALA A 58 -46.34 -11.48 -30.70
C ALA A 58 -45.25 -11.98 -31.70
N HIS A 59 -44.92 -13.28 -31.84
CA HIS A 59 -45.21 -14.49 -31.04
C HIS A 59 -44.08 -15.56 -31.16
N THR A 60 -44.31 -16.75 -30.62
CA THR A 60 -43.39 -17.88 -30.30
C THR A 60 -43.79 -19.19 -31.06
N PRO A 61 -43.14 -20.38 -30.91
CA PRO A 61 -41.75 -20.78 -30.56
C PRO A 61 -41.21 -21.96 -31.47
N ASP A 62 -40.27 -22.77 -30.93
CA ASP A 62 -40.01 -24.23 -31.16
C ASP A 62 -38.96 -24.74 -32.19
N ASP A 63 -37.89 -25.31 -31.62
CA ASP A 63 -37.25 -26.65 -31.79
C ASP A 63 -36.60 -27.26 -33.07
N GLU A 64 -35.39 -27.80 -32.80
CA GLU A 64 -34.72 -29.03 -33.30
C GLU A 64 -34.11 -29.21 -34.72
N GLU A 65 -33.27 -30.27 -34.77
CA GLU A 65 -32.55 -30.96 -35.85
C GLU A 65 -31.34 -30.32 -36.59
N ALA A 66 -30.28 -31.14 -36.65
CA ALA A 66 -29.21 -31.17 -37.65
C ALA A 66 -29.03 -32.67 -38.03
N PRO A 67 -28.57 -33.03 -39.25
CA PRO A 67 -27.11 -33.28 -39.39
C PRO A 67 -26.47 -33.27 -40.82
N THR A 68 -25.12 -33.34 -40.82
CA THR A 68 -24.21 -34.04 -41.78
C THR A 68 -23.86 -33.52 -43.19
N ASP A 69 -22.63 -33.91 -43.59
CA ASP A 69 -21.95 -33.97 -44.91
C ASP A 69 -21.64 -32.65 -45.68
N GLY A 70 -20.51 -32.53 -46.42
CA GLY A 70 -19.32 -33.39 -46.56
C GLY A 70 -18.42 -33.02 -47.77
N ILE A 71 -17.11 -33.37 -47.74
CA ILE A 71 -16.09 -33.26 -48.84
C ILE A 71 -15.66 -31.80 -49.16
N ASP A 72 -14.41 -31.30 -49.08
CA ASP A 72 -13.01 -31.75 -49.28
C ASP A 72 -12.43 -31.59 -50.71
N VAL A 73 -11.54 -30.60 -50.91
CA VAL A 73 -10.41 -30.64 -51.85
C VAL A 73 -9.22 -29.79 -51.33
N SER A 74 -8.00 -30.32 -51.45
CA SER A 74 -6.70 -29.62 -51.36
C SER A 74 -5.76 -30.21 -52.45
N PRO A 75 -4.49 -29.78 -52.70
CA PRO A 75 -3.61 -28.86 -51.94
C PRO A 75 -2.78 -27.85 -52.78
N GLY A 76 -1.87 -27.11 -52.12
CA GLY A 76 -0.78 -26.35 -52.76
C GLY A 76 0.35 -26.05 -51.77
N ALA A 77 1.62 -26.28 -52.13
CA ALA A 77 2.76 -26.28 -51.20
C ALA A 77 4.05 -25.66 -51.81
N ARG A 78 5.16 -25.72 -51.03
CA ARG A 78 6.59 -25.36 -51.35
C ARG A 78 7.00 -23.93 -50.89
N PHE A 79 8.23 -23.67 -50.39
CA PHE A 79 9.37 -24.53 -49.95
C PHE A 79 10.42 -23.71 -49.14
N VAL A 80 11.46 -24.38 -48.56
CA VAL A 80 12.86 -23.86 -48.33
C VAL A 80 13.00 -22.71 -47.29
N ASN A 81 13.68 -22.78 -46.11
CA ASN A 81 14.82 -23.57 -45.57
C ASN A 81 16.18 -23.21 -46.25
N ALA A 82 17.36 -23.10 -45.63
CA ALA A 82 17.86 -23.51 -44.32
C ALA A 82 19.16 -22.74 -43.91
N ARG A 83 19.55 -22.84 -42.63
CA ARG A 83 20.92 -23.01 -42.03
C ARG A 83 22.18 -22.37 -42.70
N ASP A 84 23.14 -21.86 -41.92
CA ASP A 84 24.22 -22.65 -41.26
C ASP A 84 24.93 -21.75 -40.19
N VAL A 85 25.51 -22.14 -39.04
CA VAL A 85 26.16 -23.36 -38.44
C VAL A 85 27.66 -23.15 -38.18
N ARG A 86 28.07 -23.43 -36.92
CA ARG A 86 29.38 -23.87 -36.32
C ARG A 86 29.64 -23.10 -34.99
N ARG A 87 30.32 -23.59 -33.94
CA ARG A 87 30.69 -24.92 -33.34
C ARG A 87 31.36 -24.57 -31.98
N ALA A 88 31.55 -25.37 -30.92
CA ALA A 88 31.20 -26.74 -30.45
C ALA A 88 31.48 -26.77 -28.91
N GLY A 89 31.18 -27.79 -28.08
CA GLY A 89 30.47 -29.06 -28.25
C GLY A 89 30.73 -30.08 -27.10
N ALA A 90 30.13 -31.28 -27.20
CA ALA A 90 30.36 -32.50 -26.41
C ALA A 90 29.86 -32.54 -24.92
N GLN A 91 29.30 -33.65 -24.38
CA GLN A 91 28.74 -34.87 -24.99
C GLN A 91 27.73 -35.61 -24.05
N VAL A 92 26.56 -36.00 -24.58
CA VAL A 92 25.88 -37.33 -24.58
C VAL A 92 26.26 -38.34 -23.45
N VAL A 93 25.36 -39.05 -22.73
CA VAL A 93 24.30 -40.04 -23.13
C VAL A 93 23.12 -40.10 -22.10
N PRO A 94 21.93 -40.72 -22.40
CA PRO A 94 20.67 -40.52 -21.64
C PRO A 94 20.18 -41.69 -20.75
N ALA A 95 19.06 -41.47 -20.05
CA ALA A 95 18.22 -42.48 -19.37
C ALA A 95 16.73 -42.39 -19.80
N SER A 96 15.88 -43.35 -19.43
CA SER A 96 14.66 -43.71 -20.18
C SER A 96 13.33 -43.66 -19.40
N THR A 97 12.25 -43.43 -20.17
CA THR A 97 10.84 -43.86 -20.03
C THR A 97 10.17 -43.93 -18.65
N LEU A 98 9.11 -43.11 -18.44
CA LEU A 98 7.72 -43.59 -18.19
C LEU A 98 6.71 -42.44 -17.98
N ARG A 99 5.57 -42.50 -18.67
CA ARG A 99 4.36 -41.70 -18.34
C ARG A 99 3.44 -42.51 -17.41
N LYS A 100 2.66 -41.84 -16.56
CA LYS A 100 1.50 -42.43 -15.86
C LYS A 100 0.19 -41.94 -16.46
N ALA A 101 -0.77 -42.85 -16.61
CA ALA A 101 -2.17 -42.55 -16.94
C ALA A 101 -3.08 -43.03 -15.80
N SER A 102 -4.31 -42.53 -15.74
CA SER A 102 -5.28 -42.82 -14.69
C SER A 102 -6.16 -44.03 -15.01
N LEU A 103 -6.68 -44.69 -13.97
CA LEU A 103 -7.83 -45.60 -14.08
C LEU A 103 -8.59 -45.66 -12.75
N ARG A 104 -9.92 -45.49 -12.80
CA ARG A 104 -10.84 -45.74 -11.67
C ARG A 104 -11.35 -47.18 -11.78
N GLY A 105 -11.39 -47.91 -10.67
CA GLY A 105 -11.96 -49.27 -10.60
C GLY A 105 -12.96 -49.42 -9.45
N ARG A 106 -14.07 -50.13 -9.68
CA ARG A 106 -15.03 -50.53 -8.64
C ARG A 106 -14.51 -51.78 -7.91
N ILE A 107 -14.81 -51.92 -6.61
CA ILE A 107 -14.58 -53.14 -5.84
C ILE A 107 -15.89 -53.58 -5.17
N GLY A 108 -16.19 -54.88 -5.22
CA GLY A 108 -17.45 -55.47 -4.74
C GLY A 108 -17.46 -55.85 -3.25
N LYS A 109 -18.58 -56.44 -2.81
CA LYS A 109 -18.77 -56.96 -1.45
C LYS A 109 -18.04 -58.31 -1.25
N ALA A 110 -17.64 -58.58 -0.01
CA ALA A 110 -17.17 -59.90 0.45
C ALA A 110 -18.02 -60.37 1.67
N PRO A 111 -18.16 -61.69 1.92
CA PRO A 111 -19.04 -62.23 2.96
C PRO A 111 -18.43 -62.18 4.38
N PRO A 112 -19.26 -62.28 5.44
CA PRO A 112 -18.80 -62.26 6.83
C PRO A 112 -18.27 -63.63 7.31
N GLY A 113 -17.28 -63.63 8.21
CA GLY A 113 -16.86 -64.87 8.90
C GLY A 113 -15.64 -64.77 9.83
N THR A 114 -14.65 -63.92 9.55
CA THR A 114 -13.30 -64.04 10.14
C THR A 114 -12.76 -62.74 10.76
N CYS A 115 -13.30 -62.33 11.93
CA CYS A 115 -12.82 -61.10 12.62
C CYS A 115 -12.74 -61.13 14.15
N SER A 116 -13.07 -62.23 14.84
CA SER A 116 -13.09 -62.28 16.31
C SER A 116 -11.70 -62.50 16.95
N SER A 117 -10.91 -63.45 16.45
CA SER A 117 -9.68 -63.90 17.11
C SER A 117 -8.54 -62.87 17.11
N ARG A 118 -8.35 -62.13 16.01
CA ARG A 118 -7.22 -61.19 15.86
C ARG A 118 -7.34 -59.92 16.73
N CYS A 119 -8.55 -59.47 17.07
CA CYS A 119 -8.72 -58.31 17.95
C CYS A 119 -8.39 -58.59 19.43
N LEU A 120 -8.71 -59.79 19.92
CA LEU A 120 -8.39 -60.19 21.31
C LEU A 120 -6.88 -60.33 21.53
N ALA A 121 -6.15 -60.91 20.58
CA ALA A 121 -4.69 -61.02 20.64
C ALA A 121 -4.00 -59.63 20.66
N ALA A 122 -4.49 -58.69 19.86
CA ALA A 122 -3.96 -57.33 19.81
C ALA A 122 -4.19 -56.55 21.12
N LEU A 123 -5.33 -56.75 21.80
CA LEU A 123 -5.61 -56.10 23.08
C LEU A 123 -4.69 -56.62 24.20
N ALA A 124 -4.47 -57.93 24.27
CA ALA A 124 -3.63 -58.55 25.30
C ALA A 124 -2.16 -58.08 25.20
N ALA A 125 -1.62 -57.99 23.99
CA ALA A 125 -0.27 -57.48 23.75
C ALA A 125 -0.10 -56.02 24.20
N LEU A 126 -1.11 -55.17 23.99
CA LEU A 126 -1.07 -53.76 24.38
C LEU A 126 -1.07 -53.56 25.90
N VAL A 127 -1.84 -54.36 26.64
CA VAL A 127 -1.87 -54.32 28.11
C VAL A 127 -0.52 -54.74 28.72
N GLY A 128 0.14 -55.77 28.16
CA GLY A 128 1.47 -56.18 28.60
C GLY A 128 2.54 -55.10 28.44
N LEU A 129 2.51 -54.36 27.32
CA LEU A 129 3.44 -53.26 27.06
C LEU A 129 3.31 -52.09 28.05
N VAL A 130 2.07 -51.71 28.40
CA VAL A 130 1.81 -50.61 29.36
C VAL A 130 2.22 -51.00 30.79
N ALA A 131 1.98 -52.26 31.18
CA ALA A 131 2.42 -52.78 32.48
C ALA A 131 3.96 -52.79 32.61
N GLY A 132 4.68 -53.25 31.57
CA GLY A 132 6.14 -53.29 31.57
C GLY A 132 6.80 -51.91 31.66
N ALA A 133 6.31 -50.93 30.88
CA ALA A 133 6.83 -49.56 30.90
C ALA A 133 6.72 -48.89 32.28
N SER A 134 5.60 -49.12 32.97
CA SER A 134 5.32 -48.53 34.29
C SER A 134 6.29 -49.02 35.37
N PHE A 135 6.74 -50.28 35.29
CA PHE A 135 7.63 -50.89 36.26
C PHE A 135 9.06 -50.33 36.19
N CYS A 136 9.56 -50.05 34.97
CA CYS A 136 10.90 -49.47 34.77
C CYS A 136 11.01 -48.03 35.30
N VAL A 137 9.96 -47.22 35.18
CA VAL A 137 9.99 -45.81 35.65
C VAL A 137 10.08 -45.74 37.17
N CYS A 138 9.35 -46.59 37.91
CA CYS A 138 9.45 -46.65 39.37
C CYS A 138 10.86 -47.03 39.85
N LEU A 139 11.51 -47.99 39.18
CA LEU A 139 12.86 -48.44 39.54
C LEU A 139 13.93 -47.34 39.39
N MET A 140 13.82 -46.45 38.39
CA MET A 140 14.75 -45.33 38.24
C MET A 140 14.57 -44.25 39.32
N PHE A 141 13.35 -43.95 39.74
CA PHE A 141 13.11 -42.99 40.83
C PHE A 141 13.61 -43.50 42.20
N VAL A 142 13.50 -44.80 42.47
CA VAL A 142 14.03 -45.39 43.72
C VAL A 142 15.56 -45.33 43.77
N TYR A 143 16.25 -45.54 42.64
CA TYR A 143 17.73 -45.47 42.61
C TYR A 143 18.28 -44.04 42.73
N ALA A 144 17.52 -43.01 42.34
CA ALA A 144 17.93 -41.61 42.47
C ALA A 144 17.86 -41.07 43.91
N ALA A 145 17.21 -41.78 44.83
CA ALA A 145 16.94 -41.32 46.20
C ALA A 145 17.98 -41.75 47.25
N ILE A 146 19.00 -42.55 46.89
CA ILE A 146 19.93 -43.18 47.86
C ILE A 146 21.41 -43.03 47.44
N ALA A 147 21.95 -41.80 47.49
CA ALA A 147 23.41 -41.55 47.47
C ALA A 147 23.77 -40.18 48.09
N PRO A 148 24.56 -40.12 49.18
CA PRO A 148 24.95 -38.85 49.82
C PRO A 148 26.29 -38.26 49.33
N TYR A 149 26.45 -36.95 49.59
CA TYR A 149 27.61 -36.08 49.34
C TYR A 149 29.03 -36.67 49.48
N THR A 150 29.94 -36.28 48.56
CA THR A 150 31.36 -35.97 48.85
C THR A 150 31.91 -34.88 47.90
N ARG A 151 33.09 -34.31 48.19
CA ARG A 151 33.70 -33.15 47.49
C ARG A 151 34.93 -33.58 46.66
N MET A 152 35.19 -32.97 45.48
CA MET A 152 36.36 -32.07 45.22
C MET A 152 36.70 -31.78 43.72
N ARG A 153 36.99 -30.48 43.46
CA ARG A 153 38.08 -29.88 42.64
C ARG A 153 38.55 -30.46 41.28
N HIS A 154 38.43 -29.59 40.26
CA HIS A 154 39.42 -29.22 39.21
C HIS A 154 39.76 -30.12 37.99
N THR A 155 39.83 -29.41 36.84
CA THR A 155 40.74 -29.52 35.66
C THR A 155 40.58 -30.57 34.54
N SER A 156 40.54 -30.03 33.31
CA SER A 156 41.25 -30.47 32.09
C SER A 156 40.75 -31.63 31.19
N LYS A 157 40.03 -31.21 30.13
CA LYS A 157 40.32 -31.46 28.68
C LYS A 157 40.50 -32.89 28.10
N ILE A 158 39.77 -33.07 26.98
CA ILE A 158 40.08 -33.83 25.73
C ILE A 158 39.51 -35.26 25.54
N HIS A 159 38.79 -35.39 24.41
CA HIS A 159 38.46 -36.49 23.48
C HIS A 159 39.13 -37.88 23.68
N PHE A 160 38.60 -39.01 23.19
CA PHE A 160 37.50 -39.38 22.26
C PHE A 160 37.10 -40.82 22.68
N LEU A 161 35.85 -41.30 22.73
CA LEU A 161 35.01 -41.80 21.62
C LEU A 161 33.83 -42.57 22.25
N SER A 162 32.58 -42.38 21.81
CA SER A 162 31.51 -43.41 21.76
C SER A 162 30.18 -42.81 21.30
N TYR A 163 29.75 -43.17 20.09
CA TYR A 163 28.40 -42.91 19.58
C TYR A 163 27.44 -43.95 20.17
N VAL A 164 26.34 -43.55 20.83
CA VAL A 164 25.03 -44.24 20.89
C VAL A 164 24.01 -43.42 21.72
N SER A 165 22.72 -43.54 21.37
CA SER A 165 21.54 -43.15 22.16
C SER A 165 21.38 -41.69 22.65
N MET A 166 21.22 -40.74 21.71
CA MET A 166 20.27 -39.61 21.88
C MET A 166 19.20 -39.52 20.78
N ALA A 167 19.12 -40.53 19.90
CA ALA A 167 18.07 -40.65 18.89
C ALA A 167 16.84 -41.50 19.35
N GLY A 168 16.91 -42.11 20.55
CA GLY A 168 15.90 -43.09 21.00
C GLY A 168 14.64 -42.51 21.63
N ILE A 169 14.72 -41.32 22.25
CA ILE A 169 13.62 -40.79 23.08
C ILE A 169 12.55 -40.09 22.24
N GLY A 170 12.95 -39.31 21.22
CA GLY A 170 12.00 -38.63 20.33
C GLY A 170 11.12 -39.57 19.50
N ALA A 171 11.61 -40.78 19.21
CA ALA A 171 10.91 -41.76 18.38
C ALA A 171 9.69 -42.41 19.07
N VAL A 172 9.61 -42.39 20.41
CA VAL A 172 8.54 -43.06 21.17
C VAL A 172 7.32 -42.16 21.36
N VAL A 173 7.51 -40.84 21.52
CA VAL A 173 6.41 -39.88 21.70
C VAL A 173 5.74 -39.52 20.36
N GLY A 174 6.51 -39.49 19.26
CA GLY A 174 6.05 -39.06 17.93
C GLY A 174 5.03 -39.96 17.21
N LEU A 175 4.62 -41.09 17.80
CA LEU A 175 3.73 -42.09 17.17
C LEU A 175 2.31 -42.21 17.75
N CYS A 176 1.97 -41.42 18.79
CA CYS A 176 0.69 -41.53 19.51
C CYS A 176 -0.29 -40.34 19.31
N SER A 177 -0.10 -39.50 18.28
CA SER A 177 -0.95 -38.34 17.99
C SER A 177 -2.26 -38.68 17.24
N VAL A 178 -3.19 -39.32 17.96
CA VAL A 178 -4.68 -39.34 17.78
C VAL A 178 -5.27 -39.95 16.49
N SER A 179 -4.61 -39.86 15.33
CA SER A 179 -5.20 -40.17 14.02
C SER A 179 -5.65 -41.64 13.79
N PRO A 180 -4.93 -42.69 14.25
CA PRO A 180 -5.36 -44.07 14.01
C PRO A 180 -6.62 -44.47 14.81
N MET A 181 -6.78 -43.90 16.00
CA MET A 181 -7.76 -44.36 17.00
C MET A 181 -9.21 -44.08 16.56
N ALA A 182 -9.44 -42.91 15.97
CA ALA A 182 -10.74 -42.53 15.40
C ALA A 182 -11.17 -43.44 14.23
N CYS A 183 -10.21 -43.95 13.44
CA CYS A 183 -10.49 -44.81 12.30
C CYS A 183 -10.94 -46.23 12.73
N CYS A 184 -10.26 -46.82 13.72
CA CYS A 184 -10.68 -48.09 14.33
C CYS A 184 -12.06 -47.97 15.01
N LEU A 185 -12.28 -46.93 15.84
CA LEU A 185 -13.56 -46.75 16.54
C LEU A 185 -14.74 -46.52 15.59
N ARG A 186 -14.54 -45.83 14.45
CA ARG A 186 -15.59 -45.69 13.42
C ARG A 186 -15.94 -47.02 12.74
N ARG A 187 -14.96 -47.90 12.46
CA ARG A 187 -15.23 -49.22 11.87
C ARG A 187 -15.85 -50.24 12.84
N CYS A 188 -15.48 -50.21 14.13
CA CYS A 188 -16.04 -51.15 15.12
C CYS A 188 -17.53 -50.92 15.44
N ARG A 189 -18.15 -49.78 15.04
CA ARG A 189 -19.56 -49.48 15.35
C ARG A 189 -20.57 -50.50 14.80
N TRP A 190 -20.22 -51.28 13.77
CA TRP A 190 -21.13 -52.18 13.04
C TRP A 190 -20.99 -53.68 13.40
N CYS A 191 -19.97 -54.10 14.16
CA CYS A 191 -19.61 -55.54 14.29
C CYS A 191 -19.61 -56.12 15.72
N CYS A 192 -20.08 -55.40 16.75
CA CYS A 192 -20.12 -55.89 18.13
C CYS A 192 -21.47 -55.63 18.83
N PRO A 193 -22.01 -56.57 19.63
CA PRO A 193 -23.19 -56.34 20.48
C PRO A 193 -23.05 -55.14 21.44
N ALA A 194 -24.18 -54.60 21.90
CA ALA A 194 -24.20 -53.42 22.77
C ALA A 194 -23.66 -53.68 24.19
N SER A 195 -23.80 -54.92 24.69
CA SER A 195 -23.31 -55.34 26.02
C SER A 195 -21.80 -55.19 26.16
N THR A 196 -21.03 -55.72 25.21
CA THR A 196 -19.56 -55.68 25.21
C THR A 196 -18.98 -54.25 25.15
N ARG A 197 -19.74 -53.29 24.62
CA ARG A 197 -19.32 -51.88 24.57
C ARG A 197 -19.39 -51.23 25.95
N ARG A 198 -20.41 -51.56 26.75
CA ARG A 198 -20.61 -50.97 28.09
C ARG A 198 -19.54 -51.41 29.09
N THR A 199 -19.13 -52.68 29.08
CA THR A 199 -18.08 -53.19 29.97
C THR A 199 -16.70 -52.58 29.67
N VAL A 200 -16.33 -52.44 28.39
CA VAL A 200 -15.05 -51.81 28.01
C VAL A 200 -15.01 -50.32 28.40
N SER A 201 -16.09 -49.56 28.17
CA SER A 201 -16.15 -48.15 28.60
C SER A 201 -16.10 -48.00 30.12
N ALA A 202 -16.76 -48.88 30.89
CA ALA A 202 -16.70 -48.86 32.35
C ALA A 202 -15.29 -49.17 32.89
N ALA A 203 -14.59 -50.15 32.30
CA ALA A 203 -13.23 -50.50 32.70
C ALA A 203 -12.23 -49.34 32.46
N VAL A 204 -12.34 -48.64 31.32
CA VAL A 204 -11.49 -47.48 31.02
C VAL A 204 -11.78 -46.31 31.96
N ALA A 205 -13.06 -46.05 32.29
CA ALA A 205 -13.44 -44.99 33.23
C ALA A 205 -12.90 -45.25 34.65
N LEU A 206 -13.00 -46.49 35.14
CA LEU A 206 -12.44 -46.89 36.44
C LEU A 206 -10.91 -46.77 36.48
N LEU A 207 -10.22 -47.15 35.40
CA LEU A 207 -8.76 -47.03 35.31
C LEU A 207 -8.29 -45.57 35.38
N LEU A 208 -8.98 -44.66 34.67
CA LEU A 208 -8.68 -43.23 34.71
C LEU A 208 -8.96 -42.61 36.09
N LEU A 209 -10.05 -43.04 36.76
CA LEU A 209 -10.37 -42.59 38.12
C LEU A 209 -9.30 -43.03 39.14
N ALA A 210 -8.80 -44.26 39.02
CA ALA A 210 -7.72 -44.78 39.86
C ALA A 210 -6.41 -44.00 39.66
N VAL A 211 -6.05 -43.64 38.43
CA VAL A 211 -4.87 -42.81 38.13
C VAL A 211 -5.02 -41.39 38.71
N ALA A 212 -6.20 -40.78 38.62
CA ALA A 212 -6.46 -39.46 39.20
C ALA A 212 -6.32 -39.45 40.74
N LEU A 213 -6.74 -40.52 41.42
CA LEU A 213 -6.61 -40.67 42.88
C LEU A 213 -5.15 -40.88 43.34
N LEU A 214 -4.26 -41.37 42.46
CA LEU A 214 -2.84 -41.58 42.75
C LEU A 214 -1.96 -40.34 42.50
N LEU A 215 -2.53 -39.25 41.98
CA LEU A 215 -1.80 -38.03 41.59
C LEU A 215 -2.06 -36.82 42.52
N VAL A 216 -2.54 -37.06 43.74
CA VAL A 216 -2.76 -36.01 44.74
C VAL A 216 -1.52 -35.86 45.64
N PRO A 217 -0.70 -34.79 45.50
CA PRO A 217 0.45 -34.58 46.37
C PRO A 217 0.00 -34.13 47.76
N SER A 218 0.44 -34.84 48.80
CA SER A 218 0.24 -34.48 50.21
C SER A 218 1.00 -33.19 50.55
N ARG A 219 0.26 -32.12 50.88
CA ARG A 219 0.85 -30.84 51.29
C ARG A 219 1.51 -30.96 52.67
N PRO A 220 2.80 -30.62 52.84
CA PRO A 220 3.38 -30.45 54.18
C PRO A 220 2.81 -29.17 54.83
N GLN A 221 2.49 -29.25 56.12
CA GLN A 221 2.10 -28.08 56.91
C GLN A 221 3.34 -27.32 57.36
N TYR A 222 3.51 -26.08 56.89
CA TYR A 222 4.51 -25.15 57.41
C TYR A 222 3.80 -23.99 58.11
N THR A 223 4.01 -23.89 59.42
CA THR A 223 3.48 -22.82 60.27
C THR A 223 4.21 -21.52 59.98
N VAL A 224 3.57 -20.60 59.26
CA VAL A 224 4.07 -19.23 59.07
C VAL A 224 3.71 -18.40 60.31
N MET A 225 4.69 -17.76 60.92
CA MET A 225 4.44 -16.80 62.02
C MET A 225 3.75 -15.55 61.47
N LEU A 226 2.68 -15.12 62.14
CA LEU A 226 2.02 -13.86 61.85
C LEU A 226 2.92 -12.70 62.28
N PHE A 227 3.21 -11.80 61.34
CA PHE A 227 3.63 -10.43 61.64
C PHE A 227 2.48 -9.48 61.31
N ASP A 228 2.38 -8.40 62.08
CA ASP A 228 1.21 -7.53 62.12
C ASP A 228 1.03 -6.72 60.82
N MET A 229 -0.24 -6.47 60.46
CA MET A 229 -0.67 -5.86 59.20
C MET A 229 -1.67 -4.72 59.46
N SER A 230 -1.19 -3.68 60.13
CA SER A 230 -1.97 -2.49 60.52
C SER A 230 -1.59 -1.23 59.71
N ALA A 231 -1.53 -1.37 58.38
CA ALA A 231 -1.60 -0.24 57.44
C ALA A 231 -2.96 -0.28 56.72
N PRO A 232 -3.72 0.83 56.66
CA PRO A 232 -5.08 0.80 56.14
C PRO A 232 -5.08 0.49 54.65
N HIS A 233 -5.55 -0.73 54.31
CA HIS A 233 -6.05 -1.02 52.98
C HIS A 233 -7.32 -0.20 52.77
N ALA A 234 -7.14 1.07 52.38
CA ALA A 234 -8.15 1.77 51.63
C ALA A 234 -8.39 0.94 50.37
N ALA A 235 -9.44 0.13 50.40
CA ALA A 235 -9.90 -0.65 49.26
C ALA A 235 -10.45 0.30 48.22
N ALA A 236 -9.54 0.97 47.51
CA ALA A 236 -9.84 1.65 46.27
C ALA A 236 -10.41 0.58 45.35
N GLN A 237 -11.74 0.60 45.21
CA GLN A 237 -12.41 -0.06 44.11
C GLN A 237 -11.85 0.59 42.85
N THR A 238 -10.83 -0.04 42.25
CA THR A 238 -10.41 0.27 40.88
C THR A 238 -11.59 -0.09 40.00
N SER A 239 -12.48 0.89 39.82
CA SER A 239 -13.67 0.80 39.00
C SER A 239 -13.31 0.16 37.67
N TRP A 240 -14.11 -0.81 37.23
CA TRP A 240 -13.97 -1.52 35.97
C TRP A 240 -13.89 -0.49 34.84
N ALA A 241 -12.66 -0.14 34.44
CA ALA A 241 -12.40 1.16 33.85
C ALA A 241 -13.06 1.25 32.49
N ASN A 242 -14.03 2.16 32.37
CA ASN A 242 -14.86 2.24 31.19
C ASN A 242 -14.07 2.82 30.01
N TRP A 243 -13.37 1.95 29.27
CA TRP A 243 -12.60 2.32 28.09
C TRP A 243 -13.47 2.95 26.97
N THR A 244 -14.80 2.91 27.07
CA THR A 244 -15.71 3.64 26.16
C THR A 244 -15.86 5.12 26.53
N ASP A 245 -15.37 5.56 27.70
CA ASP A 245 -15.32 6.97 28.09
C ASP A 245 -14.47 7.77 27.09
N VAL A 246 -15.13 8.70 26.42
CA VAL A 246 -14.54 9.59 25.41
C VAL A 246 -13.69 10.71 26.01
N HIS A 247 -13.80 10.96 27.33
CA HIS A 247 -12.99 11.94 28.04
C HIS A 247 -11.61 11.38 28.46
N MET A 248 -11.46 10.05 28.51
CA MET A 248 -10.16 9.41 28.71
C MET A 248 -9.28 9.56 27.46
N THR A 249 -7.98 9.80 27.66
CA THR A 249 -7.02 9.84 26.54
C THR A 249 -6.91 8.48 25.85
N ALA A 250 -6.60 8.47 24.54
CA ALA A 250 -6.39 7.22 23.79
C ALA A 250 -5.31 6.30 24.41
N GLU A 251 -4.33 6.88 25.12
CA GLU A 251 -3.34 6.12 25.91
C GLU A 251 -4.00 5.37 27.08
N ALA A 252 -4.76 6.09 27.93
CA ALA A 252 -5.41 5.50 29.09
C ALA A 252 -6.48 4.46 28.69
N ARG A 253 -7.20 4.72 27.59
CA ARG A 253 -8.18 3.79 26.99
C ARG A 253 -7.51 2.53 26.43
N ALA A 254 -6.36 2.66 25.74
CA ALA A 254 -5.58 1.52 25.26
C ALA A 254 -5.03 0.68 26.44
N ALA A 255 -4.43 1.32 27.45
CA ALA A 255 -3.92 0.63 28.63
C ALA A 255 -5.04 -0.11 29.41
N ALA A 256 -6.21 0.51 29.55
CA ALA A 256 -7.38 -0.12 30.18
C ALA A 256 -7.90 -1.34 29.40
N LEU A 257 -7.79 -1.34 28.07
CA LEU A 257 -8.10 -2.51 27.24
C LEU A 257 -7.03 -3.61 27.41
N VAL A 258 -5.74 -3.28 27.27
CA VAL A 258 -4.62 -4.23 27.36
C VAL A 258 -4.59 -4.96 28.70
N ALA A 259 -4.85 -4.25 29.80
CA ALA A 259 -4.94 -4.82 31.14
C ALA A 259 -6.11 -5.83 31.32
N GLN A 260 -7.10 -5.81 30.41
CA GLN A 260 -8.24 -6.73 30.41
C GLN A 260 -8.10 -7.89 29.42
N MET A 261 -7.14 -7.87 28.51
CA MET A 261 -6.96 -8.90 27.46
C MET A 261 -6.14 -10.11 27.94
N THR A 262 -6.49 -11.31 27.47
CA THR A 262 -5.64 -12.50 27.62
C THR A 262 -4.45 -12.46 26.65
N SER A 263 -3.36 -13.18 26.93
CA SER A 263 -2.21 -13.25 25.99
C SER A 263 -2.61 -13.83 24.62
N GLU A 264 -3.64 -14.69 24.54
CA GLU A 264 -4.21 -15.17 23.26
C GLU A 264 -4.94 -14.06 22.49
N GLU A 265 -5.76 -13.24 23.16
CA GLU A 265 -6.44 -12.09 22.56
C GLU A 265 -5.44 -11.01 22.11
N LYS A 266 -4.38 -10.80 22.90
CA LYS A 266 -3.27 -9.87 22.61
C LYS A 266 -2.52 -10.29 21.35
N PHE A 267 -2.02 -11.54 21.30
CA PHE A 267 -1.33 -12.09 20.13
C PHE A 267 -2.19 -12.00 18.86
N ARG A 268 -3.46 -12.41 18.94
CA ARG A 268 -4.38 -12.44 17.79
C ARG A 268 -4.72 -11.07 17.19
N LEU A 269 -4.50 -9.98 17.93
CA LEU A 269 -4.72 -8.61 17.42
C LEU A 269 -3.49 -8.05 16.69
N VAL A 270 -2.28 -8.56 16.95
CA VAL A 270 -1.02 -8.13 16.30
C VAL A 270 -0.54 -9.09 15.21
N GLN A 271 -1.28 -10.17 14.98
CA GLN A 271 -0.95 -11.24 14.03
C GLN A 271 -1.98 -11.26 12.89
N GLY A 272 -1.49 -11.19 11.65
CA GLY A 272 -2.30 -11.34 10.46
C GLY A 272 -2.90 -12.75 10.32
N VAL A 273 -4.07 -12.81 9.69
CA VAL A 273 -4.77 -14.04 9.27
C VAL A 273 -5.32 -13.87 7.86
N GLY A 274 -5.83 -14.96 7.27
CA GLY A 274 -6.51 -14.90 5.99
C GLY A 274 -5.63 -15.16 4.75
N TRP A 275 -4.40 -15.64 4.94
CA TRP A 275 -3.53 -16.11 3.84
C TRP A 275 -3.02 -17.53 4.09
N ARG A 276 -2.63 -18.22 3.01
CA ARG A 276 -1.98 -19.52 3.04
C ARG A 276 -0.86 -19.55 2.00
N ALA A 277 0.35 -19.15 2.42
CA ALA A 277 1.37 -18.65 1.50
C ALA A 277 0.76 -17.60 0.55
N TRP A 278 1.18 -17.54 -0.70
CA TRP A 278 0.75 -16.57 -1.72
C TRP A 278 -0.75 -16.53 -2.06
N VAL A 279 -1.59 -17.37 -1.45
CA VAL A 279 -3.04 -17.41 -1.69
C VAL A 279 -3.79 -16.76 -0.54
N ARG A 280 -4.41 -15.61 -0.81
CA ARG A 280 -5.39 -14.98 0.08
C ARG A 280 -6.66 -15.84 0.13
N HIS A 281 -7.23 -16.02 1.31
CA HIS A 281 -8.54 -16.63 1.47
C HIS A 281 -9.63 -15.75 0.84
N HIS A 282 -10.73 -16.37 0.42
CA HIS A 282 -11.88 -15.64 -0.12
C HIS A 282 -12.60 -14.88 1.00
N GLY A 283 -13.08 -13.65 0.72
CA GLY A 283 -13.86 -12.86 1.68
C GLY A 283 -13.06 -12.11 2.75
N VAL A 284 -11.72 -12.08 2.70
CA VAL A 284 -10.86 -11.30 3.61
C VAL A 284 -10.13 -10.16 2.88
N TYR A 285 -9.80 -9.11 3.63
CA TYR A 285 -9.04 -7.95 3.14
C TYR A 285 -7.55 -8.30 2.92
N HIS A 286 -6.75 -7.39 2.36
CA HIS A 286 -5.32 -7.65 2.10
C HIS A 286 -4.55 -7.98 3.39
N GLY A 287 -4.82 -7.26 4.48
CA GLY A 287 -4.44 -7.63 5.85
C GLY A 287 -5.68 -7.74 6.72
N THR A 288 -5.68 -8.69 7.66
CA THR A 288 -6.81 -8.92 8.56
C THR A 288 -6.28 -9.44 9.88
N THR A 289 -6.67 -8.83 11.00
CA THR A 289 -6.44 -9.36 12.35
C THR A 289 -7.75 -9.92 12.93
N LEU A 290 -7.67 -10.73 13.97
CA LEU A 290 -8.88 -11.25 14.62
C LEU A 290 -9.44 -10.26 15.64
N ALA A 291 -10.76 -10.14 15.68
CA ALA A 291 -11.48 -9.37 16.69
C ALA A 291 -11.30 -9.96 18.10
N VAL A 292 -11.56 -9.14 19.12
CA VAL A 292 -11.72 -9.56 20.52
C VAL A 292 -13.14 -9.19 20.98
N PRO A 293 -14.17 -10.00 20.63
CA PRO A 293 -15.57 -9.62 20.82
C PRO A 293 -15.95 -9.39 22.29
N ARG A 294 -15.28 -10.10 23.22
CA ARG A 294 -15.46 -9.97 24.68
C ARG A 294 -15.21 -8.54 25.20
N LEU A 295 -14.36 -7.78 24.52
CA LEU A 295 -14.04 -6.38 24.83
C LEU A 295 -14.60 -5.40 23.81
N GLY A 296 -15.40 -5.86 22.84
CA GLY A 296 -15.92 -5.01 21.75
C GLY A 296 -14.86 -4.53 20.76
N ILE A 297 -13.63 -5.07 20.80
CA ILE A 297 -12.57 -4.70 19.85
C ILE A 297 -12.84 -5.45 18.52
N PRO A 298 -13.06 -4.76 17.39
CA PRO A 298 -13.24 -5.40 16.09
C PRO A 298 -11.90 -5.87 15.49
N SER A 299 -11.99 -6.62 14.40
CA SER A 299 -10.86 -6.88 13.50
C SER A 299 -10.29 -5.58 12.93
N ILE A 300 -8.98 -5.58 12.64
CA ILE A 300 -8.34 -4.57 11.81
C ILE A 300 -8.33 -5.09 10.38
N HIS A 301 -9.08 -4.40 9.51
CA HIS A 301 -9.28 -4.71 8.10
C HIS A 301 -8.43 -3.76 7.27
N MET A 302 -7.26 -4.23 6.88
CA MET A 302 -6.27 -3.48 6.11
C MET A 302 -6.42 -3.77 4.63
N GLN A 303 -6.56 -2.73 3.82
CA GLN A 303 -6.87 -2.88 2.39
C GLN A 303 -5.96 -1.99 1.54
N ASP A 304 -5.53 -2.49 0.39
CA ASP A 304 -4.85 -1.67 -0.63
C ASP A 304 -5.86 -0.87 -1.46
N ALA A 305 -5.49 0.29 -2.02
CA ALA A 305 -4.16 0.87 -2.15
C ALA A 305 -4.11 2.34 -1.68
N GLY A 306 -2.89 2.90 -1.65
CA GLY A 306 -2.60 4.31 -1.39
C GLY A 306 -3.22 5.35 -2.35
N GLN A 307 -3.86 4.90 -3.45
CA GLN A 307 -4.55 5.74 -4.41
C GLN A 307 -6.04 5.39 -4.59
N GLY A 308 -6.60 4.52 -3.74
CA GLY A 308 -7.99 4.05 -3.83
C GLY A 308 -8.09 2.53 -3.82
N TRP A 309 -9.31 1.99 -3.91
CA TRP A 309 -9.56 0.58 -3.60
C TRP A 309 -8.99 -0.38 -4.66
N ALA A 310 -8.11 -1.29 -4.25
CA ALA A 310 -7.44 -2.23 -5.14
C ALA A 310 -8.38 -3.30 -5.73
N THR A 311 -8.49 -3.30 -7.05
CA THR A 311 -9.38 -4.19 -7.83
C THR A 311 -8.76 -5.58 -7.94
N THR A 312 -9.26 -6.52 -7.13
CA THR A 312 -8.72 -7.89 -7.01
C THR A 312 -9.75 -9.01 -7.21
N ASP A 313 -10.97 -8.68 -7.64
CA ASP A 313 -12.05 -9.62 -7.97
C ASP A 313 -12.98 -8.95 -9.01
N ARG A 314 -13.48 -9.72 -10.00
CA ARG A 314 -14.32 -9.19 -11.08
C ARG A 314 -15.61 -8.51 -10.57
N ARG A 315 -16.08 -8.83 -9.36
CA ARG A 315 -17.23 -8.18 -8.69
C ARG A 315 -16.94 -6.76 -8.21
N MET A 316 -15.69 -6.39 -7.94
CA MET A 316 -15.32 -5.04 -7.49
C MET A 316 -15.41 -4.00 -8.63
N LEU A 317 -15.36 -4.46 -9.88
CA LEU A 317 -15.46 -3.60 -11.05
C LEU A 317 -16.77 -2.83 -11.06
N ASP A 318 -16.69 -1.57 -11.48
CA ASP A 318 -17.81 -0.62 -11.56
C ASP A 318 -18.50 -0.33 -10.20
N LYS A 319 -17.91 -0.81 -9.09
CA LYS A 319 -18.34 -0.59 -7.70
C LYS A 319 -17.35 0.26 -6.89
N VAL A 320 -16.20 0.62 -7.45
CA VAL A 320 -15.17 1.47 -6.85
C VAL A 320 -14.65 2.46 -7.89
N THR A 321 -14.12 3.60 -7.46
CA THR A 321 -13.63 4.62 -8.39
C THR A 321 -12.23 4.25 -8.88
N SER A 322 -12.01 4.31 -10.19
CA SER A 322 -10.69 4.16 -10.80
C SER A 322 -10.01 5.52 -10.85
N TRP A 323 -9.43 5.89 -9.71
CA TRP A 323 -8.74 7.16 -9.47
C TRP A 323 -7.46 7.28 -10.31
N PRO A 324 -6.97 8.52 -10.54
CA PRO A 324 -5.59 8.75 -10.95
C PRO A 324 -4.57 8.15 -9.97
N SER A 325 -3.39 7.80 -10.46
CA SER A 325 -2.29 7.33 -9.63
C SER A 325 -1.80 8.42 -8.67
N ALA A 326 -1.16 8.03 -7.56
CA ALA A 326 -0.64 8.99 -6.59
C ALA A 326 0.34 9.99 -7.24
N LEU A 327 1.12 9.58 -8.23
CA LEU A 327 2.00 10.49 -8.99
C LEU A 327 1.21 11.47 -9.87
N ALA A 328 0.13 11.02 -10.51
CA ALA A 328 -0.76 11.90 -11.29
C ALA A 328 -1.44 12.94 -10.38
N VAL A 329 -1.80 12.54 -9.15
CA VAL A 329 -2.29 13.45 -8.11
C VAL A 329 -1.18 14.39 -7.61
N ALA A 330 0.06 13.92 -7.43
CA ALA A 330 1.19 14.77 -7.04
C ALA A 330 1.47 15.87 -8.07
N ALA A 331 1.28 15.57 -9.36
CA ALA A 331 1.40 16.53 -10.46
C ALA A 331 0.38 17.69 -10.39
N THR A 332 -0.66 17.62 -9.56
CA THR A 332 -1.61 18.73 -9.32
C THR A 332 -0.99 19.90 -8.54
N TRP A 333 0.07 19.63 -7.75
CA TRP A 333 0.69 20.54 -6.78
C TRP A 333 -0.35 21.28 -5.91
N ASP A 334 -1.37 20.53 -5.48
CA ASP A 334 -2.56 21.07 -4.81
C ASP A 334 -2.85 20.26 -3.54
N ALA A 335 -2.42 20.82 -2.42
CA ALA A 335 -2.44 20.14 -1.13
C ALA A 335 -3.88 20.01 -0.59
N ASP A 336 -4.78 20.93 -0.94
CA ASP A 336 -6.17 20.90 -0.50
C ASP A 336 -7.00 19.93 -1.37
N LEU A 337 -6.71 19.84 -2.68
CA LEU A 337 -7.26 18.80 -3.56
C LEU A 337 -6.82 17.38 -3.16
N VAL A 338 -5.60 17.22 -2.63
CA VAL A 338 -5.15 15.97 -2.00
C VAL A 338 -5.93 15.64 -0.72
N GLU A 339 -6.28 16.62 0.11
CA GLU A 339 -7.12 16.38 1.30
C GLU A 339 -8.54 15.95 0.89
N LEU A 340 -9.14 16.57 -0.13
CA LEU A 340 -10.43 16.17 -0.69
C LEU A 340 -10.42 14.74 -1.27
N TRP A 341 -9.37 14.37 -2.01
CA TRP A 341 -9.18 13.02 -2.53
C TRP A 341 -9.03 11.98 -1.41
N ALA A 342 -8.23 12.29 -0.39
CA ALA A 342 -8.03 11.42 0.77
C ALA A 342 -9.34 11.20 1.57
N ILE A 343 -10.21 12.22 1.67
CA ILE A 343 -11.56 12.08 2.23
C ILE A 343 -12.43 11.17 1.36
N ALA A 344 -12.41 11.33 0.04
CA ALA A 344 -13.22 10.53 -0.88
C ALA A 344 -12.85 9.03 -0.83
N ILE A 345 -11.54 8.69 -0.92
CA ILE A 345 -11.09 7.30 -0.80
C ILE A 345 -11.37 6.71 0.59
N ALA A 346 -11.22 7.50 1.67
CA ALA A 346 -11.56 7.02 3.01
C ALA A 346 -13.06 6.66 3.12
N ARG A 347 -13.95 7.43 2.48
CA ARG A 347 -15.38 7.11 2.38
C ARG A 347 -15.63 5.82 1.60
N GLU A 348 -14.89 5.56 0.51
CA GLU A 348 -14.98 4.28 -0.21
C GLU A 348 -14.62 3.09 0.70
N PHE A 349 -13.49 3.19 1.41
CA PHE A 349 -12.99 2.14 2.28
C PHE A 349 -13.92 1.87 3.46
N LYS A 350 -14.38 2.93 4.14
CA LYS A 350 -15.35 2.92 5.24
C LYS A 350 -16.68 2.30 4.84
N ARG A 351 -17.18 2.65 3.65
CA ARG A 351 -18.42 2.09 3.06
C ARG A 351 -18.28 0.61 2.71
N LYS A 352 -17.09 0.17 2.30
CA LYS A 352 -16.74 -1.24 2.03
C LYS A 352 -16.15 -2.00 3.24
N GLY A 353 -16.28 -1.40 4.43
CA GLY A 353 -16.04 -2.05 5.72
C GLY A 353 -14.59 -2.10 6.21
N ALA A 354 -13.62 -1.59 5.45
CA ALA A 354 -12.24 -1.47 5.90
C ALA A 354 -12.11 -0.37 6.98
N ASN A 355 -11.11 -0.48 7.87
CA ASN A 355 -10.77 0.55 8.86
C ASN A 355 -9.30 0.99 8.80
N THR A 356 -8.49 0.40 7.92
CA THR A 356 -7.09 0.76 7.66
C THR A 356 -6.80 0.73 6.15
N LEU A 357 -6.14 1.77 5.63
CA LEU A 357 -5.74 1.87 4.21
C LEU A 357 -4.22 1.76 4.09
N LEU A 358 -3.76 0.88 3.20
CA LEU A 358 -2.35 0.56 2.97
C LEU A 358 -1.66 1.61 2.09
N GLY A 359 -1.54 2.82 2.64
CA GLY A 359 -0.93 3.98 2.01
C GLY A 359 -1.15 5.28 2.80
N PRO A 360 -0.71 6.42 2.26
CA PRO A 360 -0.20 6.60 0.90
C PRO A 360 1.21 6.03 0.71
N GLY A 361 1.59 5.77 -0.55
CA GLY A 361 3.00 5.62 -0.92
C GLY A 361 3.68 6.98 -0.96
N VAL A 362 4.90 7.07 -0.42
CA VAL A 362 5.67 8.33 -0.36
C VAL A 362 7.16 8.14 -0.68
N ASP A 363 7.50 7.03 -1.32
CA ASP A 363 8.88 6.69 -1.69
C ASP A 363 9.44 7.71 -2.71
N VAL A 364 10.56 8.35 -2.37
CA VAL A 364 11.20 9.34 -3.23
C VAL A 364 11.84 8.63 -4.44
N SER A 365 11.49 9.08 -5.65
CA SER A 365 11.84 8.46 -6.93
C SER A 365 13.30 8.69 -7.33
N ARG A 366 14.22 8.08 -6.57
CA ARG A 366 15.68 8.10 -6.79
C ARG A 366 16.10 7.38 -8.08
N VAL A 367 15.40 6.30 -8.41
CA VAL A 367 15.66 5.44 -9.58
C VAL A 367 14.50 5.66 -10.57
N PRO A 368 14.69 6.41 -11.68
CA PRO A 368 13.62 6.70 -12.63
C PRO A 368 12.95 5.46 -13.24
N ARG A 369 13.66 4.32 -13.24
CA ARG A 369 13.14 3.02 -13.70
C ARG A 369 12.21 2.31 -12.69
N ASN A 370 12.08 2.79 -11.45
CA ASN A 370 11.29 2.13 -10.40
C ASN A 370 9.89 1.74 -10.90
N GLY A 371 9.53 0.45 -10.73
CA GLY A 371 8.25 -0.11 -11.15
C GLY A 371 7.03 0.54 -10.49
N ARG A 372 7.19 1.13 -9.29
CA ARG A 372 6.10 1.67 -8.47
C ARG A 372 6.08 3.18 -8.31
N THR A 373 6.85 3.96 -9.09
CA THR A 373 6.85 5.44 -9.00
C THR A 373 5.44 6.04 -9.08
N ALA A 374 4.51 5.41 -9.82
CA ALA A 374 3.11 5.80 -9.91
C ALA A 374 2.35 5.82 -8.56
N GLU A 375 2.79 5.02 -7.59
CA GLU A 375 2.17 4.87 -6.26
C GLU A 375 2.68 5.89 -5.23
N SER A 376 3.64 6.75 -5.59
CA SER A 376 4.25 7.74 -4.70
C SER A 376 3.66 9.15 -4.87
N LEU A 377 3.24 9.76 -3.75
CA LEU A 377 2.91 11.19 -3.67
C LEU A 377 4.16 12.11 -3.66
N ALA A 378 5.36 11.57 -3.48
CA ALA A 378 6.58 12.38 -3.33
C ALA A 378 7.24 12.78 -4.66
N GLY A 379 7.07 11.99 -5.72
CA GLY A 379 7.84 12.17 -6.95
C GLY A 379 9.35 12.15 -6.66
N GLU A 380 10.10 13.11 -7.21
CA GLU A 380 11.53 13.34 -6.92
C GLU A 380 11.77 14.32 -5.75
N GLU A 381 10.72 14.82 -5.11
CA GLU A 381 10.79 16.03 -4.27
C GLU A 381 10.28 15.79 -2.83
N PRO A 382 11.18 15.58 -1.85
CA PRO A 382 10.82 15.37 -0.45
C PRO A 382 9.92 16.47 0.14
N SER A 383 10.09 17.74 -0.25
CA SER A 383 9.25 18.84 0.23
C SER A 383 7.83 18.81 -0.34
N LEU A 384 7.67 18.36 -1.60
CA LEU A 384 6.37 18.12 -2.24
C LEU A 384 5.65 16.97 -1.54
N GLY A 385 6.36 15.84 -1.38
CA GLY A 385 5.86 14.68 -0.64
C GLY A 385 5.44 15.01 0.79
N ALA A 386 6.22 15.82 1.50
CA ALA A 386 5.90 16.28 2.85
C ALA A 386 4.59 17.08 2.93
N VAL A 387 4.39 18.06 2.05
CA VAL A 387 3.17 18.89 2.03
C VAL A 387 1.94 18.08 1.63
N LEU A 388 2.04 17.26 0.57
CA LEU A 388 0.90 16.48 0.08
C LEU A 388 0.55 15.32 1.03
N ALA A 389 1.54 14.58 1.55
CA ALA A 389 1.29 13.46 2.45
C ALA A 389 0.78 13.90 3.84
N TYR A 390 1.17 15.08 4.32
CA TYR A 390 0.53 15.70 5.51
C TYR A 390 -0.99 15.82 5.29
N ARG A 391 -1.38 16.43 4.16
CA ARG A 391 -2.80 16.65 3.80
C ARG A 391 -3.56 15.37 3.56
N TYR A 392 -2.95 14.38 2.92
CA TYR A 392 -3.55 13.05 2.76
C TYR A 392 -3.87 12.42 4.12
N VAL A 393 -2.93 12.44 5.08
CA VAL A 393 -3.15 11.87 6.42
C VAL A 393 -4.21 12.64 7.21
N LYS A 394 -4.28 13.98 7.06
CA LYS A 394 -5.37 14.79 7.63
C LYS A 394 -6.73 14.37 7.08
N GLY A 395 -6.88 14.33 5.76
CA GLY A 395 -8.14 13.98 5.09
C GLY A 395 -8.59 12.55 5.40
N LEU A 396 -7.71 11.57 5.18
CA LEU A 396 -8.02 10.15 5.36
C LEU A 396 -8.47 9.83 6.80
N GLN A 397 -7.70 10.29 7.79
CA GLN A 397 -7.96 9.96 9.18
C GLN A 397 -9.13 10.75 9.77
N SER A 398 -9.53 11.88 9.16
CA SER A 398 -10.77 12.60 9.53
C SER A 398 -12.04 11.76 9.33
N GLU A 399 -11.99 10.82 8.38
CA GLU A 399 -13.07 9.87 8.12
C GLU A 399 -12.94 8.57 8.92
N GLY A 400 -11.94 8.44 9.81
CA GLY A 400 -11.81 7.29 10.71
C GLY A 400 -11.14 6.06 10.10
N ILE A 401 -10.43 6.23 8.97
CA ILE A 401 -9.59 5.20 8.37
C ILE A 401 -8.14 5.46 8.77
N ALA A 402 -7.47 4.47 9.36
CA ALA A 402 -6.06 4.58 9.73
C ALA A 402 -5.17 4.60 8.49
N ALA A 403 -4.28 5.59 8.39
CA ALA A 403 -3.27 5.68 7.34
C ALA A 403 -2.06 4.79 7.70
N VAL A 404 -1.49 4.13 6.68
CA VAL A 404 -0.27 3.31 6.79
C VAL A 404 0.75 3.86 5.80
N ALA A 405 1.66 4.72 6.26
CA ALA A 405 2.70 5.27 5.39
C ALA A 405 3.62 4.16 4.86
N LYS A 406 3.85 4.11 3.54
CA LYS A 406 4.71 3.09 2.93
C LYS A 406 5.70 3.64 1.88
N HIS A 407 6.90 3.06 1.74
CA HIS A 407 7.45 1.90 2.46
C HIS A 407 8.72 2.31 3.24
N PHE A 408 8.68 2.20 4.57
CA PHE A 408 9.73 2.73 5.45
C PHE A 408 10.93 1.76 5.59
N ALA A 409 12.10 2.01 5.00
CA ALA A 409 12.50 3.24 4.30
C ALA A 409 13.48 2.98 3.15
N GLY A 410 13.58 3.96 2.24
CA GLY A 410 14.49 3.90 1.09
C GLY A 410 14.06 2.88 0.04
N TYR A 411 12.75 2.65 -0.09
CA TYR A 411 12.20 1.68 -1.03
C TYR A 411 12.14 2.25 -2.46
N VAL A 412 13.33 2.34 -3.07
CA VAL A 412 13.59 3.10 -4.31
C VAL A 412 13.59 2.24 -5.57
N GLN A 413 13.47 0.91 -5.48
CA GLN A 413 13.46 -0.02 -6.62
C GLN A 413 12.79 -1.36 -6.28
N GLU A 414 12.22 -2.03 -7.29
CA GLU A 414 11.68 -3.39 -7.14
C GLU A 414 12.75 -4.48 -7.29
N THR A 415 13.77 -4.25 -8.12
CA THR A 415 14.83 -5.23 -8.39
C THR A 415 15.55 -5.61 -7.10
N ASN A 416 15.63 -6.90 -6.81
CA ASN A 416 16.22 -7.44 -5.57
C ASN A 416 15.56 -6.95 -4.27
N ARG A 417 14.28 -6.53 -4.27
CA ARG A 417 13.52 -6.21 -3.03
C ARG A 417 13.55 -7.37 -2.02
N ALA A 418 13.30 -8.57 -2.54
CA ALA A 418 13.39 -9.90 -1.94
C ALA A 418 12.62 -10.15 -0.61
N LEU A 419 11.59 -10.99 -0.71
CA LEU A 419 10.64 -11.40 0.33
C LEU A 419 11.23 -12.47 1.28
N VAL A 420 10.55 -12.82 2.38
CA VAL A 420 11.12 -13.70 3.44
C VAL A 420 11.66 -15.04 2.93
N TYR A 421 10.97 -15.65 1.97
CA TYR A 421 11.31 -16.96 1.42
C TYR A 421 12.30 -16.91 0.24
N ASP A 422 12.69 -15.72 -0.23
CA ASP A 422 13.48 -15.58 -1.45
C ASP A 422 14.93 -16.01 -1.23
N ALA A 423 15.47 -16.83 -2.14
CA ALA A 423 16.89 -17.16 -2.17
C ALA A 423 17.78 -15.95 -2.59
N VAL A 424 17.17 -14.91 -3.14
CA VAL A 424 17.83 -13.66 -3.51
C VAL A 424 18.06 -12.80 -2.24
N PRO A 425 19.27 -12.25 -2.02
CA PRO A 425 19.50 -11.30 -0.94
C PRO A 425 18.80 -9.97 -1.24
N ALA A 426 18.08 -9.42 -0.26
CA ALA A 426 17.53 -8.07 -0.35
C ALA A 426 18.67 -7.05 -0.56
N TYR A 427 18.44 -6.09 -1.46
CA TYR A 427 19.31 -4.93 -1.66
C TYR A 427 19.30 -4.04 -0.40
N SER A 428 20.35 -3.24 -0.22
CA SER A 428 20.49 -2.28 0.88
C SER A 428 20.65 -0.88 0.35
N ILE A 429 19.84 0.08 0.84
CA ILE A 429 20.19 1.49 0.71
C ILE A 429 21.23 1.84 1.77
N ASP A 430 22.45 2.14 1.31
CA ASP A 430 23.58 2.47 2.18
C ASP A 430 23.83 3.98 2.07
N ALA A 431 23.23 4.73 3.00
CA ALA A 431 23.11 6.18 2.98
C ALA A 431 23.49 6.78 4.33
N ASP A 432 24.12 7.96 4.30
CA ASP A 432 24.42 8.71 5.52
C ASP A 432 23.13 9.24 6.19
N GLU A 433 23.21 9.51 7.48
CA GLU A 433 22.05 9.89 8.29
C GLU A 433 21.38 11.20 7.82
N ARG A 434 22.16 12.16 7.32
CA ARG A 434 21.60 13.41 6.79
C ARG A 434 20.79 13.13 5.52
N THR A 435 21.35 12.36 4.60
CA THR A 435 20.63 11.90 3.39
C THR A 435 19.35 11.12 3.74
N LEU A 436 19.36 10.30 4.81
CA LEU A 436 18.14 9.63 5.30
C LEU A 436 17.10 10.64 5.82
N MET A 437 17.50 11.57 6.69
CA MET A 437 16.59 12.53 7.33
C MET A 437 16.01 13.58 6.36
N GLU A 438 16.83 14.12 5.46
CA GLU A 438 16.44 15.21 4.54
C GLU A 438 15.74 14.73 3.26
N ILE A 439 16.04 13.51 2.79
CA ILE A 439 15.45 12.96 1.56
C ILE A 439 14.38 11.91 1.90
N TYR A 440 14.78 10.78 2.48
CA TYR A 440 13.93 9.58 2.52
C TYR A 440 12.91 9.59 3.65
N TYR A 441 13.17 10.29 4.76
CA TYR A 441 12.27 10.36 5.90
C TYR A 441 11.37 11.60 5.91
N ALA A 442 11.72 12.68 5.20
CA ALA A 442 11.00 13.96 5.28
C ALA A 442 9.49 13.87 4.96
N PRO A 443 9.01 13.10 3.96
CA PRO A 443 7.57 12.90 3.75
C PRO A 443 6.89 12.24 4.95
N ILE A 444 7.50 11.18 5.50
CA ILE A 444 6.96 10.42 6.64
C ILE A 444 7.02 11.25 7.93
N GLN A 445 8.04 12.08 8.13
CA GLN A 445 8.10 13.03 9.25
C GLN A 445 6.93 14.03 9.20
N ALA A 446 6.53 14.50 8.01
CA ALA A 446 5.35 15.35 7.86
C ALA A 446 4.05 14.59 8.16
N MET A 447 3.94 13.33 7.74
CA MET A 447 2.80 12.47 8.09
C MET A 447 2.71 12.23 9.61
N ILE A 448 3.84 12.03 10.30
CA ILE A 448 3.88 11.94 11.77
C ILE A 448 3.35 13.24 12.40
N ARG A 449 3.75 14.42 11.89
CA ARG A 449 3.17 15.73 12.31
C ARG A 449 1.68 15.88 11.99
N ALA A 450 1.12 15.13 11.03
CA ALA A 450 -0.32 15.08 10.75
C ALA A 450 -1.10 14.15 11.71
N GLY A 451 -0.40 13.34 12.52
CA GLY A 451 -0.98 12.36 13.45
C GLY A 451 -1.09 10.93 12.89
N LEU A 452 -0.17 10.52 12.01
CA LEU A 452 -0.12 9.20 11.37
C LEU A 452 -0.34 8.02 12.34
N ALA A 453 -1.31 7.15 12.03
CA ALA A 453 -1.62 5.97 12.82
C ALA A 453 -0.61 4.82 12.67
N SER A 454 -0.09 4.57 11.46
CA SER A 454 0.74 3.41 11.17
C SER A 454 1.84 3.67 10.13
N VAL A 455 2.90 2.87 10.19
CA VAL A 455 4.00 2.84 9.21
C VAL A 455 4.22 1.39 8.78
N MET A 456 4.37 1.16 7.48
CA MET A 456 4.77 -0.13 6.92
C MET A 456 6.29 -0.16 6.74
N CYS A 457 6.98 -1.10 7.39
CA CYS A 457 8.41 -1.31 7.15
C CYS A 457 8.63 -2.06 5.83
N SER A 458 9.64 -1.65 5.06
CA SER A 458 9.87 -2.10 3.67
C SER A 458 10.61 -3.45 3.56
N TYR A 459 10.66 -4.00 2.35
CA TYR A 459 11.41 -5.23 2.03
C TYR A 459 12.93 -5.07 2.06
N ASN A 460 13.42 -3.88 1.72
CA ASN A 460 14.85 -3.63 1.56
C ASN A 460 15.59 -3.53 2.91
N LYS A 461 16.91 -3.61 2.84
CA LYS A 461 17.79 -3.22 3.95
C LYS A 461 18.03 -1.72 3.94
N VAL A 462 18.32 -1.19 5.12
CA VAL A 462 18.88 0.15 5.33
C VAL A 462 20.18 -0.01 6.09
N ASN A 463 21.28 0.50 5.54
CA ASN A 463 22.63 0.40 6.11
C ASN A 463 22.99 -1.05 6.55
N GLY A 464 22.66 -2.03 5.70
CA GLY A 464 22.97 -3.45 5.85
C GLY A 464 21.95 -4.29 6.65
N VAL A 465 20.97 -3.66 7.34
CA VAL A 465 19.99 -4.35 8.19
C VAL A 465 18.59 -4.28 7.58
N GLN A 466 17.84 -5.39 7.60
CA GLN A 466 16.47 -5.45 7.07
C GLN A 466 15.55 -4.46 7.79
N ALA A 467 14.74 -3.69 7.04
CA ALA A 467 13.97 -2.58 7.62
C ALA A 467 13.02 -3.05 8.74
N CYS A 468 12.26 -4.13 8.51
CA CYS A 468 11.38 -4.74 9.52
C CYS A 468 12.07 -5.43 10.71
N GLU A 469 13.41 -5.48 10.74
CA GLU A 469 14.21 -6.10 11.80
C GLU A 469 15.29 -5.16 12.35
N SER A 470 15.25 -3.87 12.02
CA SER A 470 16.28 -2.88 12.36
C SER A 470 15.86 -2.01 13.55
N LEU A 471 16.45 -2.27 14.72
CA LEU A 471 16.25 -1.46 15.93
C LEU A 471 16.66 0.01 15.72
N ALA A 472 17.71 0.24 14.91
CA ALA A 472 18.17 1.58 14.55
C ALA A 472 17.10 2.33 13.74
N LEU A 473 16.48 1.66 12.75
CA LEU A 473 15.44 2.26 11.92
C LEU A 473 14.12 2.45 12.71
N LEU A 474 13.68 1.45 13.46
CA LEU A 474 12.32 1.38 14.02
C LEU A 474 12.15 2.00 15.41
N GLU A 475 13.19 2.05 16.26
CA GLU A 475 13.10 2.66 17.60
C GLU A 475 14.01 3.90 17.75
N SER A 476 15.23 3.92 17.16
CA SER A 476 16.03 5.15 17.09
C SER A 476 15.42 6.15 16.12
N ASP A 477 15.44 5.87 14.83
CA ASP A 477 15.14 6.89 13.83
C ASP A 477 13.64 7.21 13.82
N LEU A 478 12.78 6.21 13.58
CA LEU A 478 11.33 6.40 13.48
C LEU A 478 10.69 6.96 14.75
N ARG A 479 11.05 6.44 15.93
CA ARG A 479 10.40 6.84 17.19
C ARG A 479 11.17 7.93 17.93
N SER A 480 12.47 7.77 18.15
CA SER A 480 13.24 8.71 18.96
C SER A 480 13.60 9.99 18.19
N LYS A 481 13.90 9.92 16.88
CA LYS A 481 14.25 11.11 16.07
C LYS A 481 13.04 11.73 15.35
N LEU A 482 12.15 10.92 14.77
CA LEU A 482 10.96 11.42 14.03
C LEU A 482 9.69 11.54 14.89
N GLY A 483 9.66 10.98 16.10
CA GLY A 483 8.54 11.15 17.06
C GLY A 483 7.33 10.24 16.82
N PHE A 484 7.49 9.07 16.18
CA PHE A 484 6.36 8.22 15.81
C PHE A 484 5.70 7.48 16.99
N GLU A 485 4.47 7.89 17.32
CA GLU A 485 3.64 7.25 18.37
C GLU A 485 2.64 6.19 17.85
N GLY A 486 2.61 5.93 16.54
CA GLY A 486 1.76 4.90 15.94
C GLY A 486 2.35 3.48 16.03
N PHE A 487 1.77 2.56 15.27
CA PHE A 487 2.22 1.16 15.20
C PHE A 487 2.93 0.82 13.88
N VAL A 488 4.00 0.02 13.94
CA VAL A 488 4.71 -0.48 12.75
C VAL A 488 4.13 -1.82 12.33
N VAL A 489 3.75 -1.95 11.06
CA VAL A 489 3.35 -3.22 10.42
C VAL A 489 4.40 -3.66 9.41
N THR A 490 4.53 -4.96 9.15
CA THR A 490 5.35 -5.44 8.03
C THR A 490 4.68 -5.18 6.69
N ASP A 491 5.46 -4.95 5.64
CA ASP A 491 5.03 -5.33 4.30
C ASP A 491 4.86 -6.87 4.22
N TRP A 492 4.15 -7.36 3.21
CA TRP A 492 3.68 -8.75 3.13
C TRP A 492 4.86 -9.72 2.99
N TRP A 493 5.14 -10.51 4.03
CA TRP A 493 6.33 -11.35 4.11
C TRP A 493 7.66 -10.54 4.12
N GLY A 494 7.65 -9.32 4.65
CA GLY A 494 8.85 -8.50 4.86
C GLY A 494 9.61 -8.77 6.18
N GLY A 495 8.96 -9.43 7.15
CA GLY A 495 9.57 -9.77 8.44
C GLY A 495 10.37 -11.08 8.42
N GLY A 496 11.25 -11.26 9.42
CA GLY A 496 11.82 -12.58 9.77
C GLY A 496 12.99 -13.10 8.89
N ARG A 497 13.58 -12.26 8.03
CA ARG A 497 14.68 -12.67 7.15
C ARG A 497 16.00 -12.99 7.88
N SER A 498 16.27 -12.40 9.04
CA SER A 498 17.53 -12.61 9.77
C SER A 498 17.43 -13.64 10.91
N GLY A 499 16.27 -14.28 11.09
CA GLY A 499 16.04 -15.21 12.23
C GLY A 499 16.08 -14.55 13.61
N GLY A 500 16.02 -13.21 13.68
CA GLY A 500 15.89 -12.48 14.94
C GLY A 500 14.44 -12.35 15.37
N GLN A 501 14.21 -11.93 16.63
CA GLN A 501 12.90 -11.50 17.11
C GLN A 501 12.58 -10.09 16.57
N PRO A 502 11.52 -9.88 15.77
CA PRO A 502 11.18 -8.54 15.27
C PRO A 502 10.47 -7.68 16.33
N ALA A 503 9.68 -8.32 17.21
CA ALA A 503 8.94 -7.65 18.29
C ALA A 503 9.86 -6.86 19.24
N SER A 504 10.95 -7.47 19.72
CA SER A 504 11.92 -6.80 20.59
C SER A 504 12.73 -5.70 19.88
N ARG A 505 12.59 -5.56 18.54
CA ARG A 505 13.23 -4.52 17.71
C ARG A 505 12.32 -3.41 17.21
N GLY A 506 11.04 -3.43 17.60
CA GLY A 506 10.12 -2.29 17.42
C GLY A 506 9.01 -2.45 16.40
N LEU A 507 8.89 -3.63 15.78
CA LEU A 507 7.71 -4.03 15.01
C LEU A 507 6.50 -4.25 15.96
N ASP A 508 5.30 -3.85 15.51
CA ASP A 508 4.07 -3.98 16.30
C ASP A 508 2.97 -4.84 15.67
N MET A 509 3.05 -5.17 14.38
CA MET A 509 2.09 -6.04 13.71
C MET A 509 2.73 -6.84 12.57
N ASN A 510 2.43 -8.14 12.49
CA ASN A 510 2.95 -9.06 11.47
C ASN A 510 1.89 -9.33 10.39
N MET A 511 2.22 -9.07 9.13
CA MET A 511 1.34 -9.29 7.97
C MET A 511 2.07 -10.06 6.84
N PRO A 512 1.41 -11.06 6.22
CA PRO A 512 0.04 -11.53 6.47
C PRO A 512 -0.07 -12.56 7.61
N GLY A 513 1.00 -12.80 8.38
CA GLY A 513 0.98 -13.62 9.59
C GLY A 513 1.64 -14.99 9.48
N THR A 514 1.61 -15.60 8.29
CA THR A 514 1.98 -17.01 7.95
C THR A 514 3.47 -17.40 8.11
N ASP A 515 4.21 -16.65 8.90
CA ASP A 515 5.64 -16.46 8.75
C ASP A 515 6.34 -17.16 9.92
N ARG A 516 7.19 -18.15 9.59
CA ARG A 516 7.78 -19.09 10.57
C ARG A 516 8.42 -18.41 11.78
N VAL A 517 8.95 -17.21 11.63
CA VAL A 517 9.60 -16.46 12.72
C VAL A 517 8.62 -16.07 13.83
N PHE A 518 7.36 -15.74 13.51
CA PHE A 518 6.35 -15.46 14.52
C PHE A 518 5.66 -16.73 15.03
N ASP A 519 5.43 -17.72 14.17
CA ASP A 519 4.92 -19.03 14.62
C ASP A 519 5.89 -19.73 15.58
N GLU A 520 7.20 -19.79 15.29
CA GLU A 520 8.20 -20.39 16.20
C GLU A 520 8.45 -19.56 17.47
N TYR A 521 8.22 -18.24 17.42
CA TYR A 521 8.26 -17.38 18.60
C TYR A 521 7.09 -17.71 19.54
N PHE A 522 5.84 -17.70 19.05
CA PHE A 522 4.68 -17.90 19.94
C PHE A 522 4.39 -19.36 20.29
N VAL A 523 4.69 -20.35 19.43
CA VAL A 523 4.51 -21.78 19.75
C VAL A 523 5.50 -22.27 20.83
N ARG A 524 6.59 -21.55 21.09
CA ARG A 524 7.54 -21.89 22.18
C ARG A 524 7.21 -21.27 23.54
N HIS A 525 6.52 -20.12 23.57
CA HIS A 525 6.40 -19.31 24.80
C HIS A 525 5.18 -19.62 25.68
N ASP A 526 4.50 -20.75 25.45
CA ASP A 526 3.45 -21.30 26.35
C ASP A 526 3.98 -21.70 27.76
N ASN A 527 5.26 -21.41 28.06
CA ASN A 527 5.96 -21.75 29.31
C ASN A 527 6.75 -20.58 29.95
N ASP A 528 6.88 -19.41 29.31
CA ASP A 528 7.64 -18.26 29.85
C ASP A 528 6.94 -16.94 29.54
N ARG A 529 6.69 -16.12 30.57
CA ARG A 529 5.95 -14.85 30.50
C ARG A 529 6.82 -13.62 30.25
N SER A 530 8.14 -13.77 30.10
CA SER A 530 9.04 -12.64 29.87
C SER A 530 8.75 -11.84 28.59
N ASP A 531 8.10 -12.46 27.60
CA ASP A 531 7.67 -11.81 26.35
C ASP A 531 6.32 -11.06 26.43
N ASP A 532 5.50 -11.23 27.49
CA ASP A 532 4.21 -10.52 27.64
C ASP A 532 4.40 -8.99 27.52
N PHE A 533 5.53 -8.44 28.01
CA PHE A 533 5.87 -7.02 27.90
C PHE A 533 5.93 -6.50 26.46
N TYR A 534 6.52 -7.27 25.54
CA TYR A 534 6.62 -6.85 24.13
C TYR A 534 5.25 -6.88 23.49
N VAL A 535 4.47 -7.95 23.68
CA VAL A 535 3.11 -8.06 23.13
C VAL A 535 2.21 -6.94 23.67
N ASP A 536 2.24 -6.65 24.96
CA ASP A 536 1.48 -5.56 25.58
C ASP A 536 1.85 -4.20 24.97
N ARG A 537 3.14 -3.93 24.74
CA ARG A 537 3.61 -2.72 24.07
C ARG A 537 3.09 -2.62 22.62
N MET A 538 3.14 -3.72 21.86
CA MET A 538 2.66 -3.78 20.48
C MET A 538 1.14 -3.52 20.42
N VAL A 539 0.36 -4.24 21.24
CA VAL A 539 -1.10 -4.10 21.35
C VAL A 539 -1.48 -2.69 21.82
N THR A 540 -0.75 -2.10 22.78
CA THR A 540 -1.00 -0.72 23.24
C THR A 540 -0.81 0.28 22.09
N ARG A 541 0.29 0.18 21.32
CA ARG A 541 0.55 1.04 20.15
C ARG A 541 -0.56 0.92 19.09
N VAL A 542 -0.99 -0.31 18.79
CA VAL A 542 -2.09 -0.58 17.84
C VAL A 542 -3.42 0.02 18.33
N LEU A 543 -3.87 -0.32 19.54
CA LEU A 543 -5.14 0.17 20.08
C LEU A 543 -5.14 1.69 20.22
N ARG A 544 -4.05 2.29 20.70
CA ARG A 544 -3.89 3.74 20.80
C ARG A 544 -4.07 4.44 19.46
N ALA A 545 -3.46 3.93 18.39
CA ALA A 545 -3.60 4.51 17.05
C ALA A 545 -5.05 4.43 16.55
N MET A 546 -5.68 3.25 16.67
CA MET A 546 -7.07 3.06 16.24
C MET A 546 -8.06 3.90 17.08
N LEU A 547 -7.78 4.13 18.38
CA LEU A 547 -8.55 5.03 19.24
C LEU A 547 -8.37 6.51 18.86
N ARG A 548 -7.16 6.95 18.50
CA ARG A 548 -6.89 8.32 18.04
C ARG A 548 -7.58 8.66 16.72
N VAL A 549 -7.66 7.69 15.81
CA VAL A 549 -8.40 7.81 14.53
C VAL A 549 -9.91 7.62 14.71
N GLY A 550 -10.35 6.98 15.80
CA GLY A 550 -11.77 6.67 16.04
C GLY A 550 -12.27 5.43 15.28
N GLY A 551 -11.38 4.52 14.89
CA GLY A 551 -11.71 3.28 14.18
C GLY A 551 -12.24 2.14 15.06
N LEU A 552 -12.35 2.34 16.38
CA LEU A 552 -12.93 1.39 17.34
C LEU A 552 -14.29 1.92 17.87
N PRO A 553 -15.20 1.04 18.32
CA PRO A 553 -16.43 1.46 19.02
C PRO A 553 -16.14 2.38 20.22
N GLY A 554 -16.96 3.41 20.43
CA GLY A 554 -16.65 4.46 21.41
C GLY A 554 -15.59 5.48 20.94
N GLY A 555 -15.16 5.42 19.67
CA GLY A 555 -14.71 6.60 18.94
C GLY A 555 -15.90 7.42 18.44
N ALA A 556 -15.64 8.63 17.94
CA ALA A 556 -16.67 9.49 17.33
C ALA A 556 -17.20 8.97 15.98
N LEU A 557 -16.61 7.88 15.46
CA LEU A 557 -16.89 7.31 14.15
C LEU A 557 -17.17 5.80 14.34
N ALA A 558 -18.15 5.28 13.59
CA ALA A 558 -18.57 3.88 13.75
C ALA A 558 -17.57 2.92 13.08
N GLY A 559 -17.15 1.90 13.83
CA GLY A 559 -16.20 0.87 13.40
C GLY A 559 -16.65 -0.02 12.22
N PRO A 560 -15.83 -1.04 11.87
CA PRO A 560 -15.98 -1.85 10.66
C PRO A 560 -17.29 -2.65 10.64
N LYS A 561 -17.75 -2.98 9.43
CA LYS A 561 -19.10 -3.49 9.17
C LYS A 561 -19.24 -5.02 9.20
N CYS A 562 -18.16 -5.74 9.48
CA CYS A 562 -18.10 -7.20 9.48
C CYS A 562 -16.94 -7.73 10.35
N ILE A 563 -17.00 -9.01 10.73
CA ILE A 563 -16.00 -9.67 11.59
C ILE A 563 -15.32 -10.80 10.79
N ALA A 564 -14.23 -10.45 10.10
CA ALA A 564 -13.47 -11.41 9.29
C ALA A 564 -12.92 -12.56 10.14
N PRO A 565 -12.84 -13.79 9.59
CA PRO A 565 -13.10 -14.16 8.19
C PRO A 565 -14.59 -14.39 7.83
N CYS A 566 -15.52 -14.08 8.73
CA CYS A 566 -16.97 -14.25 8.48
C CYS A 566 -17.60 -12.98 7.88
N ASP A 567 -18.59 -13.17 7.01
CA ASP A 567 -19.58 -12.19 6.53
C ASP A 567 -19.06 -10.87 5.90
N CYS A 568 -17.75 -10.73 5.72
CA CYS A 568 -17.12 -9.58 5.06
C CYS A 568 -17.27 -9.58 3.53
N GLU A 569 -17.63 -10.72 2.92
CA GLU A 569 -17.72 -10.90 1.47
C GLU A 569 -18.57 -9.81 0.78
N ARG A 570 -19.77 -9.55 1.31
CA ARG A 570 -20.69 -8.52 0.81
C ARG A 570 -20.05 -7.13 0.80
N TRP A 571 -19.32 -6.77 1.85
CA TRP A 571 -18.71 -5.45 2.01
C TRP A 571 -17.49 -5.28 1.10
N LEU A 572 -16.61 -6.29 1.12
CA LEU A 572 -15.38 -6.35 0.34
C LEU A 572 -15.65 -6.32 -1.18
N TYR A 573 -16.59 -7.13 -1.67
CA TYR A 573 -16.82 -7.29 -3.12
C TYR A 573 -18.05 -6.56 -3.64
N ASP A 574 -19.19 -6.59 -2.92
CA ASP A 574 -20.49 -6.32 -3.53
C ASP A 574 -21.17 -4.99 -3.15
N VAL A 575 -20.71 -4.34 -2.08
CA VAL A 575 -21.05 -2.93 -1.83
C VAL A 575 -20.40 -2.05 -2.89
N ASN A 576 -21.22 -1.36 -3.68
CA ASN A 576 -20.83 -0.20 -4.46
C ASN A 576 -20.48 0.96 -3.50
N SER A 577 -19.34 1.60 -3.74
CA SER A 577 -18.89 2.79 -3.03
C SER A 577 -18.53 3.98 -3.92
N THR A 578 -18.57 3.84 -5.26
CA THR A 578 -18.40 4.96 -6.20
C THR A 578 -19.73 5.66 -6.48
N ASP A 579 -19.66 6.94 -6.83
CA ASP A 579 -20.78 7.77 -7.28
C ASP A 579 -20.30 8.85 -8.26
N ALA A 580 -21.23 9.67 -8.78
CA ALA A 580 -20.92 10.71 -9.74
C ALA A 580 -19.93 11.76 -9.18
N THR A 581 -19.99 12.08 -7.89
CA THR A 581 -19.08 13.04 -7.26
C THR A 581 -17.66 12.49 -7.19
N HIS A 582 -17.50 11.20 -6.89
CA HIS A 582 -16.18 10.55 -6.95
C HIS A 582 -15.63 10.49 -8.39
N GLN A 583 -16.47 10.22 -9.39
CA GLN A 583 -16.06 10.22 -10.80
C GLN A 583 -15.69 11.62 -11.31
N ASP A 584 -16.41 12.66 -10.90
CA ASP A 584 -16.08 14.04 -11.23
C ASP A 584 -14.82 14.53 -10.51
N LEU A 585 -14.58 14.14 -9.25
CA LEU A 585 -13.31 14.42 -8.57
C LEU A 585 -12.14 13.68 -9.23
N ALA A 586 -12.31 12.43 -9.66
CA ALA A 586 -11.30 11.71 -10.43
C ALA A 586 -10.98 12.41 -11.77
N ARG A 587 -12.00 13.00 -12.42
CA ARG A 587 -11.85 13.82 -13.63
C ARG A 587 -11.16 15.15 -13.34
N GLU A 588 -11.49 15.84 -12.24
CA GLU A 588 -10.83 17.08 -11.82
C GLU A 588 -9.35 16.83 -11.49
N LEU A 589 -9.02 15.77 -10.73
CA LEU A 589 -7.65 15.36 -10.42
C LEU A 589 -6.84 15.12 -11.71
N ALA A 590 -7.39 14.37 -12.68
CA ALA A 590 -6.77 14.11 -13.97
C ALA A 590 -6.56 15.39 -14.83
N ILE A 591 -7.48 16.36 -14.76
CA ILE A 591 -7.34 17.66 -15.42
C ILE A 591 -6.30 18.54 -14.73
N ALA A 592 -6.33 18.57 -13.39
CA ALA A 592 -5.49 19.40 -12.54
C ALA A 592 -4.01 18.97 -12.57
N GLY A 593 -3.76 17.65 -12.61
CA GLY A 593 -2.43 17.04 -12.66
C GLY A 593 -1.82 16.94 -14.06
N ALA A 594 -2.60 17.18 -15.11
CA ALA A 594 -2.09 17.15 -16.47
C ALA A 594 -1.08 18.28 -16.74
N VAL A 595 0.08 17.92 -17.28
CA VAL A 595 1.21 18.84 -17.50
C VAL A 595 1.40 19.09 -18.99
N LEU A 596 1.31 20.36 -19.40
CA LEU A 596 1.62 20.81 -20.75
C LEU A 596 3.13 21.11 -20.83
N LEU A 597 3.89 20.20 -21.43
CA LEU A 597 5.35 20.28 -21.54
C LEU A 597 5.80 21.17 -22.71
N LYS A 598 4.97 21.28 -23.75
CA LYS A 598 5.28 22.04 -24.97
C LYS A 598 3.99 22.54 -25.64
N ASN A 599 4.02 23.75 -26.21
CA ASN A 599 2.93 24.32 -27.03
C ASN A 599 3.45 25.41 -27.99
N GLU A 600 4.30 25.04 -28.95
CA GLU A 600 4.76 25.94 -30.01
C GLU A 600 3.56 26.44 -30.86
N GLY A 601 3.62 27.70 -31.30
CA GLY A 601 2.58 28.30 -32.15
C GLY A 601 1.18 28.44 -31.50
N ALA A 602 1.04 28.17 -30.20
CA ALA A 602 -0.26 28.11 -29.50
C ALA A 602 -1.26 27.12 -30.13
N VAL A 603 -0.75 25.98 -30.63
CA VAL A 603 -1.53 24.89 -31.26
C VAL A 603 -2.63 24.33 -30.35
N LEU A 604 -2.38 24.27 -29.04
CA LEU A 604 -3.41 23.96 -28.05
C LEU A 604 -3.97 25.25 -27.42
N PRO A 605 -5.30 25.38 -27.27
CA PRO A 605 -6.33 24.36 -27.57
C PRO A 605 -6.74 24.29 -29.05
N ILE A 606 -7.09 23.08 -29.50
CA ILE A 606 -7.50 22.80 -30.89
C ILE A 606 -8.90 23.37 -31.18
N SER A 607 -9.14 23.75 -32.43
CA SER A 607 -10.48 24.15 -32.88
C SER A 607 -11.45 22.97 -32.85
N ARG A 608 -12.69 23.18 -32.35
CA ARG A 608 -13.77 22.19 -32.42
C ARG A 608 -14.12 21.78 -33.85
N ASN A 609 -13.85 22.65 -34.81
CA ASN A 609 -14.12 22.38 -36.23
C ASN A 609 -12.96 21.62 -36.90
N ALA A 610 -11.82 21.40 -36.23
CA ALA A 610 -10.68 20.72 -36.82
C ALA A 610 -10.98 19.24 -37.14
N THR A 611 -10.41 18.79 -38.25
CA THR A 611 -10.25 17.38 -38.60
C THR A 611 -8.96 16.89 -37.96
N VAL A 612 -9.05 15.88 -37.11
CA VAL A 612 -7.91 15.37 -36.33
C VAL A 612 -7.48 14.01 -36.87
N ALA A 613 -6.22 13.88 -37.29
CA ALA A 613 -5.59 12.58 -37.47
C ALA A 613 -5.21 12.04 -36.08
N LEU A 614 -5.83 10.94 -35.65
CA LEU A 614 -5.62 10.32 -34.35
C LEU A 614 -4.76 9.06 -34.52
N LEU A 615 -3.54 9.07 -33.98
CA LEU A 615 -2.43 8.21 -34.38
C LEU A 615 -1.88 7.37 -33.21
N GLY A 616 -1.62 6.08 -33.44
CA GLY A 616 -1.04 5.15 -32.47
C GLY A 616 -2.10 4.37 -31.67
N SER A 617 -1.74 3.15 -31.29
CA SER A 617 -2.60 2.20 -30.55
C SER A 617 -3.09 2.74 -29.21
N ALA A 618 -2.24 3.48 -28.48
CA ALA A 618 -2.56 4.06 -27.19
C ALA A 618 -3.76 5.02 -27.20
N CYS A 619 -4.14 5.57 -28.37
CA CYS A 619 -5.32 6.45 -28.49
C CYS A 619 -6.64 5.73 -28.19
N ASP A 620 -6.70 4.40 -28.36
CA ASP A 620 -7.86 3.58 -27.98
C ASP A 620 -7.49 2.34 -27.16
N ALA A 621 -6.49 2.47 -26.29
CA ALA A 621 -6.08 1.43 -25.36
C ALA A 621 -7.26 0.89 -24.51
N LYS A 622 -7.18 -0.40 -24.16
CA LYS A 622 -8.19 -1.14 -23.40
C LYS A 622 -7.55 -1.74 -22.16
N THR A 623 -8.29 -1.76 -21.05
CA THR A 623 -7.92 -2.55 -19.87
C THR A 623 -8.27 -4.02 -20.12
N ASP A 624 -7.25 -4.89 -20.19
CA ASP A 624 -7.47 -6.34 -20.16
C ASP A 624 -7.67 -6.80 -18.71
N ILE A 625 -8.92 -6.76 -18.27
CA ILE A 625 -9.37 -7.20 -16.95
C ILE A 625 -9.00 -8.67 -16.67
N GLU A 626 -8.97 -9.54 -17.68
CA GLU A 626 -8.73 -10.97 -17.48
C GLU A 626 -7.24 -11.25 -17.36
N ALA A 627 -6.38 -10.56 -18.14
CA ALA A 627 -4.94 -10.54 -17.90
C ALA A 627 -4.61 -9.96 -16.51
N MET A 628 -5.27 -8.86 -16.10
CA MET A 628 -5.10 -8.29 -14.75
C MET A 628 -5.52 -9.25 -13.63
N LEU A 629 -6.63 -9.96 -13.77
CA LEU A 629 -7.09 -10.90 -12.73
C LEU A 629 -6.28 -12.22 -12.74
N ALA A 630 -5.66 -12.59 -13.86
CA ALA A 630 -4.76 -13.74 -13.96
C ALA A 630 -3.33 -13.43 -13.48
N ASP A 631 -2.83 -12.21 -13.72
CA ASP A 631 -1.50 -11.75 -13.32
C ASP A 631 -1.59 -10.40 -12.57
N TYR A 632 -1.18 -10.46 -11.30
CA TYR A 632 -1.09 -9.32 -10.39
C TYR A 632 -0.22 -8.18 -10.93
N THR A 633 0.84 -8.49 -11.69
CA THR A 633 1.79 -7.50 -12.22
C THR A 633 1.30 -6.79 -13.49
N VAL A 634 0.20 -7.22 -14.10
CA VAL A 634 -0.34 -6.53 -15.29
C VAL A 634 -0.97 -5.18 -14.89
N GLY A 635 -0.44 -4.11 -15.47
CA GLY A 635 -1.00 -2.75 -15.50
C GLY A 635 -1.33 -2.34 -16.94
N ASP A 636 -1.79 -1.10 -17.13
CA ASP A 636 -2.06 -0.52 -18.46
C ASP A 636 -1.73 0.99 -18.48
N TYR A 637 -2.20 1.73 -19.50
CA TYR A 637 -1.99 3.18 -19.64
C TYR A 637 -2.92 4.04 -18.77
N TYR A 638 -3.71 3.42 -17.89
CA TYR A 638 -4.62 4.07 -16.95
C TYR A 638 -4.30 3.76 -15.48
N VAL A 639 -3.79 2.54 -15.18
CA VAL A 639 -3.45 2.08 -13.83
C VAL A 639 -2.17 1.25 -13.76
N VAL A 640 -1.44 1.35 -12.65
CA VAL A 640 -0.22 0.58 -12.38
C VAL A 640 -0.54 -0.91 -12.10
N GLY A 641 0.39 -1.81 -12.41
CA GLY A 641 0.33 -3.22 -11.98
C GLY A 641 0.74 -3.42 -10.52
N GLY A 642 0.21 -4.45 -9.86
CA GLY A 642 0.50 -4.77 -8.46
C GLY A 642 -0.54 -4.29 -7.45
N SER A 643 -0.14 -4.11 -6.18
CA SER A 643 -1.04 -3.71 -5.09
C SER A 643 -1.74 -2.38 -5.36
N GLY A 644 -1.08 -1.45 -6.07
CA GLY A 644 -1.60 -0.15 -6.48
C GLY A 644 -2.77 -0.13 -7.48
N ARG A 645 -3.27 -1.29 -7.94
CA ARG A 645 -4.12 -1.37 -9.14
C ARG A 645 -5.61 -1.06 -8.88
N VAL A 646 -6.02 0.17 -9.17
CA VAL A 646 -7.40 0.68 -9.07
C VAL A 646 -8.18 0.56 -10.39
N ALA A 647 -8.24 -0.64 -10.98
CA ALA A 647 -8.75 -0.86 -12.34
C ALA A 647 -10.28 -0.69 -12.49
N SER A 648 -10.72 -0.18 -13.65
CA SER A 648 -12.11 -0.12 -14.13
C SER A 648 -12.30 -1.03 -15.35
N ARG A 649 -13.52 -1.55 -15.59
CA ARG A 649 -13.84 -2.27 -16.84
C ARG A 649 -13.98 -1.32 -18.03
N HIS A 650 -14.31 -0.06 -17.76
CA HIS A 650 -14.68 0.94 -18.76
C HIS A 650 -13.92 2.26 -18.58
N PRO A 651 -12.58 2.28 -18.71
CA PRO A 651 -11.86 3.53 -18.86
C PRO A 651 -12.25 4.23 -20.16
N VAL A 652 -12.27 5.55 -20.16
CA VAL A 652 -12.52 6.33 -21.36
C VAL A 652 -11.19 6.64 -22.03
N SER A 653 -10.97 6.07 -23.21
CA SER A 653 -9.78 6.33 -24.03
C SER A 653 -9.84 7.70 -24.71
N LEU A 654 -8.71 8.16 -25.28
CA LEU A 654 -8.64 9.46 -25.96
C LEU A 654 -9.57 9.50 -27.19
N LEU A 655 -9.68 8.40 -27.93
CA LEU A 655 -10.67 8.22 -29.00
C LEU A 655 -12.09 8.52 -28.49
N HIS A 656 -12.50 7.87 -27.40
CA HIS A 656 -13.85 8.02 -26.87
C HIS A 656 -14.09 9.40 -26.26
N GLY A 657 -13.09 9.98 -25.59
CA GLY A 657 -13.14 11.34 -25.06
C GLY A 657 -13.31 12.43 -26.12
N LEU A 658 -12.60 12.32 -27.24
CA LEU A 658 -12.74 13.25 -28.38
C LEU A 658 -14.03 13.02 -29.16
N LYS A 659 -14.41 11.76 -29.41
CA LYS A 659 -15.64 11.38 -30.11
C LYS A 659 -16.90 11.84 -29.36
N ALA A 660 -16.92 11.70 -28.03
CA ALA A 660 -17.99 12.20 -27.17
C ALA A 660 -18.14 13.74 -27.18
N ARG A 661 -17.13 14.47 -27.68
CA ARG A 661 -17.13 15.94 -27.81
C ARG A 661 -17.28 16.41 -29.27
N GLY A 662 -17.71 15.52 -30.16
CA GLY A 662 -18.12 15.83 -31.54
C GLY A 662 -16.98 16.05 -32.54
N ILE A 663 -15.74 15.71 -32.19
CA ILE A 663 -14.57 16.01 -33.02
C ILE A 663 -14.51 15.10 -34.26
N ARG A 664 -14.15 15.67 -35.41
CA ARG A 664 -13.99 14.95 -36.68
C ARG A 664 -12.66 14.19 -36.65
N LEU A 665 -12.71 12.85 -36.62
CA LEU A 665 -11.51 12.00 -36.47
C LEU A 665 -11.20 11.20 -37.74
N ILE A 666 -9.92 11.16 -38.11
CA ILE A 666 -9.35 10.21 -39.09
C ILE A 666 -8.40 9.30 -38.33
N LEU A 667 -8.67 8.00 -38.35
CA LEU A 667 -8.07 7.04 -37.41
C LEU A 667 -6.90 6.27 -38.02
N SER A 668 -5.79 6.19 -37.28
CA SER A 668 -4.67 5.28 -37.52
C SER A 668 -4.21 4.71 -36.17
N LEU A 669 -5.03 3.85 -35.58
CA LEU A 669 -4.90 3.35 -34.19
C LEU A 669 -3.88 2.21 -34.08
N ASN A 670 -2.75 2.37 -34.75
CA ASN A 670 -1.62 1.46 -34.81
C ASN A 670 -0.36 2.26 -35.22
N GLU A 671 0.78 1.59 -35.18
CA GLU A 671 2.10 2.17 -35.40
C GLU A 671 2.52 2.13 -36.90
N ASP A 672 1.56 1.98 -37.82
CA ASP A 672 1.82 1.98 -39.26
C ASP A 672 2.02 3.42 -39.77
N MET A 673 3.27 3.74 -40.13
CA MET A 673 3.63 5.02 -40.73
C MET A 673 2.95 5.30 -42.08
N ALA A 674 2.54 4.28 -42.86
CA ALA A 674 1.82 4.50 -44.11
C ALA A 674 0.38 4.94 -43.86
N ALA A 675 -0.34 4.25 -42.96
CA ALA A 675 -1.65 4.67 -42.49
C ALA A 675 -1.61 6.05 -41.81
N ALA A 676 -0.60 6.31 -40.97
CA ALA A 676 -0.44 7.59 -40.27
C ALA A 676 -0.19 8.77 -41.25
N ARG A 677 0.72 8.62 -42.23
CA ARG A 677 0.93 9.60 -43.31
C ARG A 677 -0.36 9.91 -44.07
N ASN A 678 -1.15 8.88 -44.39
CA ASN A 678 -2.44 9.01 -45.08
C ASN A 678 -3.53 9.66 -44.19
N ALA A 679 -3.49 9.45 -42.87
CA ALA A 679 -4.38 10.15 -41.94
C ALA A 679 -4.01 11.64 -41.85
N MET A 680 -2.71 11.96 -41.69
CA MET A 680 -2.20 13.35 -41.65
C MET A 680 -2.53 14.13 -42.93
N ALA A 681 -2.39 13.51 -44.11
CA ALA A 681 -2.66 14.14 -45.42
C ALA A 681 -4.12 14.59 -45.64
N ARG A 682 -5.04 14.30 -44.72
CA ARG A 682 -6.48 14.63 -44.79
C ARG A 682 -7.00 15.34 -43.54
N ALA A 683 -6.09 15.76 -42.65
CA ALA A 683 -6.42 16.38 -41.37
C ALA A 683 -5.91 17.83 -41.30
N ASP A 684 -6.48 18.60 -40.36
CA ASP A 684 -6.05 19.96 -40.01
C ASP A 684 -4.97 19.94 -38.90
N ILE A 685 -4.88 18.82 -38.16
CA ILE A 685 -3.97 18.60 -37.02
C ILE A 685 -3.75 17.10 -36.78
N ALA A 686 -2.57 16.72 -36.31
CA ALA A 686 -2.28 15.36 -35.87
C ALA A 686 -2.18 15.28 -34.35
N ILE A 687 -2.80 14.27 -33.75
CA ILE A 687 -2.65 13.90 -32.33
C ILE A 687 -2.16 12.45 -32.28
N ALA A 688 -0.90 12.26 -31.89
CA ALA A 688 -0.37 10.95 -31.56
C ALA A 688 -0.53 10.68 -30.06
N CYS A 689 -0.99 9.48 -29.70
CA CYS A 689 -1.04 9.05 -28.32
C CYS A 689 0.01 7.96 -28.10
N ALA A 690 0.66 7.97 -26.95
CA ALA A 690 1.62 6.94 -26.57
C ALA A 690 1.57 6.68 -25.07
N GLY A 691 1.78 5.43 -24.69
CA GLY A 691 1.72 4.96 -23.31
C GLY A 691 2.95 4.15 -22.92
N THR A 692 3.14 3.92 -21.63
CA THR A 692 3.94 2.78 -21.14
C THR A 692 3.40 2.28 -19.81
N THR A 693 3.81 1.09 -19.41
CA THR A 693 3.34 0.41 -18.20
C THR A 693 4.45 0.26 -17.16
N SER A 694 4.08 0.03 -15.92
CA SER A 694 4.97 -0.46 -14.86
C SER A 694 4.18 -1.23 -13.81
N ALA A 695 4.91 -1.93 -12.94
CA ALA A 695 4.30 -2.80 -11.94
C ALA A 695 5.14 -2.92 -10.68
N GLU A 696 4.48 -3.33 -9.61
CA GLU A 696 5.14 -4.00 -8.50
C GLU A 696 5.97 -5.23 -8.97
N ALA A 697 7.06 -5.52 -8.25
CA ALA A 697 8.01 -6.61 -8.44
C ALA A 697 8.90 -6.55 -9.70
N SER A 698 8.81 -5.51 -10.54
CA SER A 698 9.76 -5.30 -11.65
C SER A 698 9.99 -3.82 -11.99
N ASP A 699 11.26 -3.41 -12.03
CA ASP A 699 11.62 -2.11 -12.58
C ASP A 699 11.49 -2.10 -14.11
N ARG A 700 11.17 -0.93 -14.69
CA ARG A 700 11.06 -0.73 -16.13
C ARG A 700 12.40 -0.93 -16.83
N ARG A 701 12.37 -1.54 -18.02
CA ARG A 701 13.59 -1.86 -18.81
C ARG A 701 14.19 -0.63 -19.49
N SER A 702 13.37 0.16 -20.17
CA SER A 702 13.72 1.49 -20.70
C SER A 702 12.85 2.57 -20.04
N LEU A 703 13.17 3.86 -20.26
CA LEU A 703 12.30 5.00 -19.88
C LEU A 703 11.40 5.44 -21.05
N GLU A 704 11.27 4.61 -22.07
CA GLU A 704 10.61 4.96 -23.32
C GLU A 704 9.09 4.81 -23.20
N LEU A 705 8.37 5.30 -24.20
CA LEU A 705 6.97 4.93 -24.42
C LEU A 705 6.94 3.73 -25.36
N ASP A 706 5.93 2.86 -25.25
CA ASP A 706 5.82 1.63 -26.03
C ASP A 706 5.73 1.92 -27.55
N GLN A 707 5.25 3.11 -27.91
CA GLN A 707 5.21 3.65 -29.27
C GLN A 707 6.42 4.54 -29.62
N HIS A 708 7.57 4.40 -28.95
CA HIS A 708 8.77 5.25 -29.15
C HIS A 708 9.16 5.38 -30.63
N ASP A 709 9.40 4.25 -31.31
CA ASP A 709 9.88 4.26 -32.70
C ASP A 709 8.89 4.95 -33.64
N PHE A 710 7.59 4.78 -33.39
CA PHE A 710 6.52 5.45 -34.12
C PHE A 710 6.53 6.97 -33.88
N LEU A 711 6.68 7.43 -32.63
CA LEU A 711 6.84 8.86 -32.34
C LEU A 711 8.12 9.45 -32.95
N SER A 712 9.23 8.72 -32.90
CA SER A 712 10.51 9.12 -33.50
C SER A 712 10.44 9.19 -35.03
N ALA A 713 9.70 8.28 -35.67
CA ALA A 713 9.43 8.30 -37.11
C ALA A 713 8.47 9.43 -37.50
N LEU A 714 7.40 9.70 -36.73
CA LEU A 714 6.52 10.85 -36.91
C LEU A 714 7.26 12.18 -36.73
N ALA A 715 8.10 12.30 -35.69
CA ALA A 715 8.91 13.48 -35.44
C ALA A 715 9.90 13.75 -36.59
N SER A 716 10.53 12.69 -37.13
CA SER A 716 11.41 12.77 -38.29
C SER A 716 10.66 13.21 -39.54
N TYR A 717 9.48 12.63 -39.81
CA TYR A 717 8.63 12.96 -40.96
C TYR A 717 8.11 14.41 -40.93
N VAL A 718 7.78 14.93 -39.74
CA VAL A 718 7.39 16.34 -39.55
C VAL A 718 8.58 17.28 -39.76
N LYS A 719 9.81 16.89 -39.42
CA LYS A 719 11.00 17.73 -39.59
C LYS A 719 11.71 17.63 -40.94
N SER A 720 11.53 16.56 -41.72
CA SER A 720 12.06 16.48 -43.09
C SER A 720 11.30 17.39 -44.06
N GLY A 721 10.09 17.85 -43.69
CA GLY A 721 9.22 18.63 -44.56
C GLY A 721 8.41 17.79 -45.55
N GLU A 722 8.49 16.45 -45.47
CA GLU A 722 7.60 15.54 -46.23
C GLU A 722 6.17 15.52 -45.67
N ALA A 723 5.97 15.98 -44.43
CA ALA A 723 4.66 16.10 -43.80
C ALA A 723 3.83 17.25 -44.40
N PRO A 724 2.49 17.12 -44.45
CA PRO A 724 1.61 18.28 -44.57
C PRO A 724 1.95 19.31 -43.48
N SER A 725 1.75 20.59 -43.76
CA SER A 725 2.06 21.70 -42.85
C SER A 725 1.06 21.84 -41.69
N ILE A 726 0.76 20.72 -41.02
CA ILE A 726 -0.13 20.61 -39.86
C ILE A 726 0.70 20.33 -38.60
N PRO A 727 0.27 20.82 -37.42
CA PRO A 727 1.00 20.56 -36.19
C PRO A 727 0.80 19.12 -35.70
N LEU A 728 1.85 18.56 -35.11
CA LEU A 728 1.82 17.29 -34.38
C LEU A 728 1.72 17.56 -32.88
N VAL A 729 0.66 17.07 -32.25
CA VAL A 729 0.49 17.02 -30.80
C VAL A 729 0.80 15.60 -30.32
N VAL A 730 1.51 15.46 -29.21
CA VAL A 730 1.69 14.15 -28.54
C VAL A 730 1.00 14.18 -27.17
N VAL A 731 0.23 13.14 -26.87
CA VAL A 731 -0.31 12.90 -25.52
C VAL A 731 0.33 11.63 -24.94
N ALA A 732 1.04 11.80 -23.82
CA ALA A 732 1.76 10.73 -23.13
C ALA A 732 1.00 10.26 -21.88
N LEU A 733 0.94 8.94 -21.71
CA LEU A 733 0.40 8.25 -20.53
C LEU A 733 1.53 7.43 -19.89
N ALA A 734 1.86 7.67 -18.62
CA ALA A 734 3.09 7.13 -18.03
C ALA A 734 3.06 6.98 -16.50
N PRO A 735 3.70 5.93 -15.95
CA PRO A 735 3.81 5.70 -14.50
C PRO A 735 4.86 6.56 -13.79
N GLY A 736 5.64 7.36 -14.52
CA GLY A 736 6.82 8.04 -13.98
C GLY A 736 7.60 8.81 -15.03
N GLN A 737 8.90 8.94 -14.81
CA GLN A 737 9.85 9.58 -15.71
C GLN A 737 9.84 8.96 -17.11
N LEU A 738 10.12 9.77 -18.12
CA LEU A 738 10.24 9.35 -19.52
C LEU A 738 11.54 9.86 -20.15
N VAL A 739 11.97 9.21 -21.24
CA VAL A 739 12.79 9.85 -22.27
C VAL A 739 11.91 10.38 -23.40
N VAL A 740 12.18 11.61 -23.85
CA VAL A 740 11.40 12.30 -24.88
C VAL A 740 12.25 12.75 -26.09
N PRO A 741 13.07 11.88 -26.71
CA PRO A 741 13.96 12.26 -27.80
C PRO A 741 13.22 12.68 -29.08
N TRP A 742 11.95 12.31 -29.24
CA TRP A 742 11.05 12.74 -30.32
C TRP A 742 10.45 14.15 -30.13
N ALA A 743 10.64 14.79 -28.98
CA ALA A 743 9.99 16.07 -28.61
C ALA A 743 10.34 17.27 -29.53
N TYR A 744 11.42 17.17 -30.31
CA TYR A 744 11.77 18.17 -31.31
C TYR A 744 10.70 18.27 -32.41
N GLY A 745 10.13 17.14 -32.85
CA GLY A 745 9.15 17.07 -33.94
C GLY A 745 7.73 17.45 -33.55
N ALA A 746 7.33 17.25 -32.30
CA ALA A 746 6.02 17.65 -31.79
C ALA A 746 5.93 19.18 -31.64
N ALA A 747 4.82 19.78 -32.04
CA ALA A 747 4.49 21.19 -31.76
C ALA A 747 3.97 21.36 -30.33
N ALA A 748 3.15 20.42 -29.84
CA ALA A 748 2.67 20.41 -28.46
C ALA A 748 2.80 19.02 -27.82
N ILE A 749 3.01 18.99 -26.50
CA ILE A 749 3.19 17.76 -25.71
C ILE A 749 2.44 17.89 -24.39
N LEU A 750 1.53 16.97 -24.12
CA LEU A 750 0.72 16.88 -22.90
C LEU A 750 0.99 15.52 -22.23
N THR A 751 1.17 15.49 -20.91
CA THR A 751 1.15 14.23 -20.12
C THR A 751 0.01 14.25 -19.11
N LEU A 752 -0.64 13.10 -18.92
CA LEU A 752 -1.64 12.87 -17.88
C LEU A 752 -1.20 11.79 -16.87
N PHE A 753 0.07 11.35 -16.93
CA PHE A 753 0.58 10.21 -16.18
C PHE A 753 -0.34 8.97 -16.32
N LEU A 754 -0.73 8.31 -15.23
CA LEU A 754 -1.77 7.29 -15.21
C LEU A 754 -3.01 7.87 -14.51
N SER A 755 -3.98 8.36 -15.29
CA SER A 755 -5.13 9.16 -14.79
C SER A 755 -6.41 8.35 -14.57
N GLY A 756 -6.34 7.03 -14.44
CA GLY A 756 -7.48 6.16 -14.18
C GLY A 756 -8.56 6.24 -15.28
N ALA A 757 -9.80 5.89 -14.93
CA ALA A 757 -10.89 5.76 -15.91
C ALA A 757 -11.28 7.08 -16.61
N GLN A 758 -11.00 8.24 -16.01
CA GLN A 758 -11.39 9.55 -16.53
C GLN A 758 -10.37 10.16 -17.53
N THR A 759 -9.25 9.48 -17.78
CA THR A 759 -8.13 9.93 -18.63
C THR A 759 -8.57 10.57 -19.96
N GLY A 760 -9.44 9.92 -20.73
CA GLY A 760 -9.91 10.43 -22.02
C GLY A 760 -10.87 11.62 -21.91
N HIS A 761 -11.66 11.73 -20.82
CA HIS A 761 -12.45 12.93 -20.57
C HIS A 761 -11.55 14.13 -20.25
N ALA A 762 -10.57 13.93 -19.35
CA ALA A 762 -9.60 14.96 -18.99
C ALA A 762 -8.79 15.44 -20.21
N ALA A 763 -8.19 14.50 -20.94
CA ALA A 763 -7.39 14.79 -22.14
C ALA A 763 -8.20 15.59 -23.18
N ALA A 764 -9.44 15.20 -23.47
CA ALA A 764 -10.25 15.89 -24.47
C ALA A 764 -10.74 17.28 -24.00
N GLU A 765 -10.92 17.51 -22.69
CA GLU A 765 -11.22 18.85 -22.16
C GLU A 765 -10.01 19.80 -22.23
N LEU A 766 -8.80 19.28 -21.99
CA LEU A 766 -7.55 20.03 -22.09
C LEU A 766 -7.21 20.36 -23.55
N LEU A 767 -7.31 19.37 -24.45
CA LEU A 767 -7.08 19.54 -25.88
C LEU A 767 -8.03 20.58 -26.51
N LEU A 768 -9.29 20.63 -26.06
CA LEU A 768 -10.29 21.60 -26.54
C LEU A 768 -10.36 22.89 -25.71
N GLY A 769 -9.53 23.02 -24.66
CA GLY A 769 -9.46 24.19 -23.80
C GLY A 769 -10.75 24.47 -23.01
N ASN A 770 -11.61 23.45 -22.80
CA ASN A 770 -12.67 23.49 -21.80
C ASN A 770 -12.08 23.74 -20.41
N SER A 771 -10.94 23.09 -20.16
CA SER A 771 -10.08 23.27 -18.99
C SER A 771 -8.68 23.62 -19.47
N ASN A 772 -7.88 24.28 -18.64
CA ASN A 772 -6.49 24.61 -18.97
C ASN A 772 -5.56 23.69 -18.16
N PRO A 773 -4.48 23.14 -18.75
CA PRO A 773 -3.51 22.35 -18.02
C PRO A 773 -2.79 23.24 -17.00
N SER A 774 -2.80 22.83 -15.73
CA SER A 774 -2.20 23.56 -14.61
C SER A 774 -1.22 22.73 -13.79
N GLY A 775 -1.03 21.47 -14.15
CA GLY A 775 -0.12 20.57 -13.43
C GLY A 775 1.33 20.97 -13.65
N ARG A 776 2.20 20.54 -12.73
CA ARG A 776 3.66 20.66 -12.83
C ARG A 776 4.29 19.29 -12.65
N LEU A 777 5.38 19.01 -13.37
CA LEU A 777 6.09 17.73 -13.25
C LEU A 777 6.54 17.50 -11.80
N PRO A 778 6.14 16.39 -11.14
CA PRO A 778 6.69 15.98 -9.85
C PRO A 778 8.00 15.17 -10.00
N VAL A 779 8.40 14.85 -11.23
CA VAL A 779 9.57 14.02 -11.59
C VAL A 779 10.21 14.52 -12.90
N THR A 780 11.51 14.30 -13.07
CA THR A 780 12.29 14.78 -14.23
C THR A 780 12.00 13.95 -15.49
N PHE A 781 11.77 14.62 -16.62
CA PHE A 781 11.75 13.96 -17.94
C PHE A 781 13.08 14.24 -18.65
N TYR A 782 13.64 13.24 -19.31
CA TYR A 782 15.01 13.25 -19.84
C TYR A 782 15.04 13.27 -21.38
N HIS A 783 16.15 13.72 -21.96
CA HIS A 783 16.43 13.49 -23.37
C HIS A 783 17.11 12.14 -23.65
N ASP A 784 17.80 11.58 -22.64
CA ASP A 784 18.65 10.39 -22.75
C ASP A 784 18.67 9.66 -21.40
N GLU A 785 18.36 8.36 -21.40
CA GLU A 785 18.29 7.55 -20.18
C GLU A 785 19.67 7.17 -19.62
N ARG A 786 20.76 7.37 -20.37
CA ARG A 786 22.14 7.21 -19.89
C ARG A 786 22.51 8.21 -18.79
N ASN A 787 21.74 9.28 -18.66
CA ASN A 787 21.89 10.31 -17.61
C ASN A 787 21.09 9.99 -16.33
N THR A 788 20.65 8.73 -16.13
CA THR A 788 19.74 8.34 -15.03
C THR A 788 20.31 7.26 -14.11
N THR A 789 19.91 7.30 -12.84
CA THR A 789 20.25 6.28 -11.83
C THR A 789 19.63 4.93 -12.21
N LEU A 790 20.45 3.91 -12.43
CA LEU A 790 20.00 2.55 -12.69
C LEU A 790 19.65 1.80 -11.38
N PRO A 791 18.71 0.82 -11.41
CA PRO A 791 18.49 -0.07 -10.28
C PRO A 791 19.76 -0.86 -9.90
N CYS A 792 20.05 -0.93 -8.60
CA CYS A 792 21.17 -1.69 -8.07
C CYS A 792 21.04 -3.19 -8.39
N GLN A 793 22.15 -3.77 -8.85
CA GLN A 793 22.31 -5.21 -9.05
C GLN A 793 23.07 -5.89 -7.89
N THR A 794 23.51 -5.10 -6.90
CA THR A 794 24.32 -5.52 -5.76
C THR A 794 23.51 -5.51 -4.45
N PRO A 795 23.84 -6.36 -3.46
CA PRO A 795 23.20 -6.33 -2.12
C PRO A 795 23.48 -5.07 -1.29
N SER A 796 24.22 -4.11 -1.83
CA SER A 796 24.65 -2.84 -1.24
C SER A 796 24.55 -1.75 -2.31
N CYS A 797 23.87 -0.65 -2.00
CA CYS A 797 23.68 0.53 -2.83
C CYS A 797 24.26 1.74 -2.07
N VAL A 798 25.52 2.08 -2.30
CA VAL A 798 26.07 3.32 -1.73
C VAL A 798 25.42 4.52 -2.41
N HIS A 799 24.66 5.31 -1.66
CA HIS A 799 24.01 6.54 -2.14
C HIS A 799 25.01 7.71 -2.14
N SER A 800 26.06 7.59 -2.97
CA SER A 800 27.17 8.55 -3.04
C SER A 800 26.77 9.92 -3.56
N GLU A 801 25.62 10.04 -4.24
CA GLU A 801 25.01 11.31 -4.65
C GLU A 801 24.44 12.11 -3.45
N ARG A 802 24.22 11.47 -2.30
CA ARG A 802 23.64 12.05 -1.09
C ARG A 802 22.32 12.78 -1.38
N LEU A 803 22.32 14.11 -1.18
CA LEU A 803 21.17 14.98 -1.38
C LEU A 803 20.85 15.25 -2.87
N LYS A 804 21.76 14.93 -3.81
CA LYS A 804 21.61 15.27 -5.24
C LYS A 804 20.72 14.27 -5.99
N VAL A 805 19.55 13.99 -5.44
CA VAL A 805 18.52 13.09 -6.00
C VAL A 805 17.63 13.83 -6.99
N GLY A 806 17.35 13.21 -8.14
CA GLY A 806 16.46 13.75 -9.17
C GLY A 806 16.96 15.09 -9.73
N TRP A 807 16.05 16.03 -9.93
CA TRP A 807 16.34 17.37 -10.47
C TRP A 807 17.47 18.13 -9.75
N ARG A 808 17.72 17.85 -8.45
CA ARG A 808 18.78 18.48 -7.64
C ARG A 808 20.20 18.26 -8.18
N ALA A 809 20.40 17.28 -9.04
CA ALA A 809 21.70 17.00 -9.66
C ALA A 809 22.16 18.08 -10.67
N PHE A 810 21.25 18.95 -11.15
CA PHE A 810 21.49 19.80 -12.33
C PHE A 810 21.76 21.30 -12.04
N HIS A 811 21.93 21.73 -10.79
CA HIS A 811 22.08 23.15 -10.40
C HIS A 811 23.37 23.45 -9.60
N ASN A 812 24.01 24.63 -9.79
CA ASN A 812 25.21 25.13 -9.05
C ASN A 812 25.34 26.69 -9.10
N GLN A 813 25.13 27.47 -8.01
CA GLN A 813 25.49 28.92 -7.85
C GLN A 813 25.61 29.35 -6.34
N ASN A 814 26.32 30.45 -6.01
CA ASN A 814 26.69 30.89 -4.62
C ASN A 814 26.51 32.42 -4.38
N TYR A 815 25.92 32.90 -3.26
CA TYR A 815 25.75 34.34 -2.92
C TYR A 815 25.77 34.72 -1.39
N GLY A 816 25.68 36.02 -1.02
CA GLY A 816 26.08 36.61 0.29
C GLY A 816 25.00 37.39 1.11
N THR A 817 25.36 38.05 2.24
CA THR A 817 24.57 38.08 3.51
C THR A 817 23.82 39.38 3.96
N ALA A 818 22.67 39.24 4.67
CA ALA A 818 22.00 40.23 5.57
C ALA A 818 20.85 39.58 6.43
N PRO A 819 20.63 39.87 7.74
CA PRO A 819 19.96 38.93 8.68
C PRO A 819 18.41 39.01 8.91
N VAL A 820 17.80 37.91 9.41
CA VAL A 820 16.67 37.75 10.40
C VAL A 820 15.67 36.59 10.10
N THR A 821 15.16 35.93 11.16
CA THR A 821 14.24 34.75 11.18
C THR A 821 12.74 35.02 10.95
N PHE A 822 11.98 33.94 10.66
CA PHE A 822 10.56 33.89 10.27
C PHE A 822 10.23 34.74 9.03
N VAL A 823 10.26 34.11 7.86
CA VAL A 823 10.07 34.81 6.58
C VAL A 823 8.72 34.48 5.97
N THR A 824 7.77 35.40 6.16
CA THR A 824 6.51 35.44 5.40
C THR A 824 6.71 36.21 4.10
N LEU A 825 6.64 35.52 2.97
CA LEU A 825 6.77 36.09 1.63
C LEU A 825 5.39 36.33 1.04
N THR A 826 5.14 37.55 0.58
CA THR A 826 3.88 37.91 -0.11
C THR A 826 4.16 38.12 -1.60
N VAL A 827 3.52 37.33 -2.45
CA VAL A 827 3.77 37.26 -3.90
C VAL A 827 2.47 37.41 -4.66
N GLU A 828 2.40 38.41 -5.54
CA GLU A 828 1.24 38.60 -6.43
C GLU A 828 1.40 37.81 -7.73
N VAL A 829 0.41 36.98 -8.05
CA VAL A 829 0.32 36.25 -9.32
C VAL A 829 -0.80 36.87 -10.16
N LEU A 830 -0.42 37.71 -11.12
CA LEU A 830 -1.31 38.31 -12.13
C LEU A 830 -1.41 37.41 -13.38
N ASN A 831 -2.63 37.05 -13.78
CA ASN A 831 -2.89 36.38 -15.06
C ASN A 831 -2.85 37.40 -16.22
N THR A 832 -1.72 37.44 -16.93
CA THR A 832 -1.53 38.28 -18.13
C THR A 832 -1.97 37.61 -19.44
N GLY A 833 -2.64 36.45 -19.38
CA GLY A 833 -3.12 35.71 -20.53
C GLY A 833 -4.58 36.02 -20.91
N ALA A 834 -4.99 35.61 -22.11
CA ALA A 834 -6.35 35.82 -22.63
C ALA A 834 -7.39 34.76 -22.19
N ARG A 835 -7.00 33.81 -21.32
CA ARG A 835 -7.87 32.74 -20.78
C ARG A 835 -7.82 32.75 -19.26
N ALA A 836 -8.91 32.36 -18.61
CA ALA A 836 -8.87 32.07 -17.18
C ALA A 836 -8.00 30.83 -16.91
N GLY A 837 -7.26 30.77 -15.80
CA GLY A 837 -6.34 29.67 -15.49
C GLY A 837 -5.91 29.60 -14.03
N ARG A 838 -5.18 28.53 -13.68
CA ARG A 838 -4.48 28.38 -12.39
C ARG A 838 -3.00 28.22 -12.65
N ASP A 839 -2.14 28.77 -11.80
CA ASP A 839 -0.69 28.58 -11.83
C ASP A 839 -0.19 28.07 -10.47
N VAL A 840 1.04 27.55 -10.42
CA VAL A 840 1.72 27.06 -9.22
C VAL A 840 3.00 27.87 -9.04
N ALA A 841 3.01 28.74 -8.04
CA ALA A 841 4.21 29.47 -7.65
C ALA A 841 5.04 28.60 -6.70
N GLN A 842 6.31 28.42 -7.02
CA GLN A 842 7.27 27.57 -6.31
C GLN A 842 8.34 28.44 -5.65
N CYS A 843 8.65 28.16 -4.40
CA CYS A 843 9.58 28.91 -3.55
C CYS A 843 10.74 28.00 -3.12
N TYR A 844 11.94 28.38 -3.55
CA TYR A 844 13.17 27.64 -3.32
C TYR A 844 14.14 28.45 -2.44
N LEU A 845 15.03 27.73 -1.77
CA LEU A 845 16.20 28.28 -1.10
C LEU A 845 17.48 27.84 -1.82
N VAL A 846 18.41 28.77 -1.99
CA VAL A 846 19.85 28.50 -2.03
C VAL A 846 20.36 28.66 -0.60
N PHE A 847 21.08 27.68 -0.08
CA PHE A 847 21.64 27.70 1.27
C PHE A 847 23.09 28.24 1.28
N PRO A 848 23.66 28.54 2.46
CA PRO A 848 25.09 28.84 2.58
C PRO A 848 25.95 27.69 2.01
N GLU A 849 27.07 28.00 1.35
CA GLU A 849 27.98 26.95 0.82
C GLU A 849 28.50 26.02 1.95
N SER A 850 28.69 26.57 3.16
CA SER A 850 29.01 25.85 4.40
C SER A 850 27.94 24.85 4.84
N ALA A 851 26.71 24.93 4.33
CA ALA A 851 25.64 24.00 4.61
C ALA A 851 25.74 22.70 3.79
N GLY A 852 26.45 22.70 2.65
CA GLY A 852 26.60 21.52 1.79
C GLY A 852 25.30 20.98 1.15
N GLU A 853 24.26 21.81 1.08
CA GLU A 853 23.00 21.51 0.39
C GLU A 853 23.17 21.46 -1.15
N PRO A 854 22.19 20.94 -1.90
CA PRO A 854 22.04 21.26 -3.32
C PRO A 854 21.92 22.76 -3.55
N ALA A 855 22.37 23.25 -4.71
CA ALA A 855 22.40 24.69 -5.00
C ALA A 855 21.01 25.34 -5.20
N LEU A 856 19.95 24.53 -5.24
CA LEU A 856 18.57 25.00 -5.21
C LEU A 856 17.71 23.92 -4.55
N VAL A 857 16.87 24.28 -3.59
CA VAL A 857 16.06 23.33 -2.81
C VAL A 857 14.65 23.87 -2.63
N LEU A 858 13.62 23.11 -3.06
CA LEU A 858 12.24 23.51 -2.83
C LEU A 858 11.92 23.46 -1.33
N ARG A 859 11.27 24.50 -0.80
CA ARG A 859 10.70 24.48 0.56
C ARG A 859 9.19 24.67 0.57
N ALA A 860 8.64 25.53 -0.29
CA ALA A 860 7.19 25.74 -0.36
C ALA A 860 6.69 25.92 -1.80
N PHE A 861 5.42 25.62 -2.02
CA PHE A 861 4.69 25.91 -3.25
C PHE A 861 3.26 26.32 -2.89
N LYS A 862 2.62 27.17 -3.69
CA LYS A 862 1.19 27.46 -3.59
C LYS A 862 0.58 27.60 -4.98
N ARG A 863 -0.56 26.94 -5.17
CA ARG A 863 -1.39 27.02 -6.38
C ARG A 863 -2.36 28.19 -6.24
N THR A 864 -2.63 28.90 -7.33
CA THR A 864 -3.59 30.01 -7.33
C THR A 864 -5.03 29.50 -7.31
N PRO A 865 -5.99 30.32 -6.83
CA PRO A 865 -7.38 30.20 -7.27
C PRO A 865 -7.48 30.36 -8.79
N LEU A 866 -8.66 30.13 -9.37
CA LEU A 866 -8.90 30.38 -10.79
C LEU A 866 -8.82 31.89 -11.07
N LEU A 867 -7.75 32.31 -11.75
CA LEU A 867 -7.53 33.69 -12.17
C LEU A 867 -8.18 33.95 -13.52
N LEU A 868 -9.12 34.88 -13.60
CA LEU A 868 -9.62 35.45 -14.85
C LEU A 868 -8.53 36.29 -15.56
N PRO A 869 -8.61 36.52 -16.89
CA PRO A 869 -7.73 37.43 -17.60
C PRO A 869 -7.62 38.80 -16.92
N GLY A 870 -6.41 39.29 -16.68
CA GLY A 870 -6.14 40.57 -16.00
C GLY A 870 -6.39 40.58 -14.48
N SER A 871 -6.87 39.49 -13.88
CA SER A 871 -7.01 39.37 -12.43
C SER A 871 -5.76 38.78 -11.78
N ALA A 872 -5.54 39.12 -10.51
CA ALA A 872 -4.43 38.65 -9.69
C ALA A 872 -4.90 38.00 -8.39
N ALA A 873 -4.06 37.14 -7.81
CA ALA A 873 -4.20 36.67 -6.44
C ALA A 873 -2.88 36.83 -5.68
N THR A 874 -3.00 37.18 -4.40
CA THR A 874 -1.89 37.25 -3.46
C THR A 874 -1.66 35.87 -2.85
N LEU A 875 -0.46 35.33 -3.02
CA LEU A 875 0.01 34.10 -2.36
C LEU A 875 0.94 34.48 -1.21
N VAL A 876 0.72 33.88 -0.04
CA VAL A 876 1.53 34.09 1.17
C VAL A 876 2.27 32.79 1.47
N PHE A 877 3.60 32.80 1.50
CA PHE A 877 4.43 31.66 1.89
C PHE A 877 5.04 31.92 3.26
N ASP A 878 4.81 31.04 4.23
CA ASP A 878 5.33 31.15 5.58
C ASP A 878 6.44 30.12 5.77
N LEU A 879 7.69 30.58 5.77
CA LEU A 879 8.87 29.71 5.93
C LEU A 879 9.27 29.63 7.41
N SER A 880 9.37 28.40 7.92
CA SER A 880 9.70 28.08 9.31
C SER A 880 11.21 27.86 9.52
N ASP A 881 11.66 27.84 10.76
CA ASP A 881 13.05 27.52 11.11
C ASP A 881 13.50 26.14 10.57
N LEU A 882 12.57 25.19 10.37
CA LEU A 882 12.85 23.88 9.77
C LEU A 882 13.16 24.00 8.26
N ASP A 883 12.52 24.92 7.55
CA ASP A 883 12.75 25.16 6.11
C ASP A 883 14.15 25.74 5.85
N PHE A 884 14.70 26.47 6.82
CA PHE A 884 16.07 26.97 6.82
C PHE A 884 17.08 26.03 7.52
N SER A 885 16.64 24.90 8.06
CA SER A 885 17.52 23.96 8.79
C SER A 885 18.13 22.89 7.90
N ILE A 886 19.26 22.36 8.37
CA ILE A 886 19.90 21.13 7.88
C ILE A 886 20.05 20.13 9.04
N TRP A 887 20.08 18.83 8.74
CA TRP A 887 20.33 17.78 9.74
C TRP A 887 21.83 17.59 9.95
N LYS A 888 22.27 17.67 11.22
CA LYS A 888 23.63 17.33 11.66
C LYS A 888 23.52 16.19 12.68
N PRO A 889 24.08 14.99 12.45
CA PRO A 889 23.86 13.82 13.32
C PRO A 889 24.18 14.05 14.81
N GLU A 890 25.06 15.01 15.12
CA GLU A 890 25.53 15.31 16.48
C GLU A 890 24.55 16.18 17.29
N ILE A 891 23.69 16.97 16.62
CA ILE A 891 22.79 17.97 17.26
C ILE A 891 21.37 18.01 16.70
N GLY A 892 21.09 17.28 15.61
CA GLY A 892 19.82 17.26 14.91
C GLY A 892 19.62 18.42 13.92
N TRP A 893 18.35 18.82 13.72
CA TRP A 893 17.97 19.94 12.87
C TRP A 893 18.54 21.25 13.41
N SER A 894 19.30 21.96 12.58
CA SER A 894 19.89 23.24 12.93
C SER A 894 20.02 24.14 11.70
N VAL A 895 19.63 25.40 11.86
CA VAL A 895 19.91 26.45 10.86
C VAL A 895 21.43 26.63 10.74
N PRO A 896 22.03 26.46 9.55
CA PRO A 896 23.43 26.82 9.32
C PRO A 896 23.57 28.34 9.21
N SER A 897 24.61 28.90 9.81
CA SER A 897 24.87 30.34 9.71
C SER A 897 25.47 30.73 8.36
N GLY A 898 25.05 31.89 7.84
CA GLY A 898 25.47 32.39 6.53
C GLY A 898 24.30 32.94 5.72
N SER A 899 24.48 33.10 4.40
CA SER A 899 23.45 33.63 3.50
C SER A 899 22.56 32.55 2.90
N PHE A 900 21.28 32.89 2.76
CA PHE A 900 20.31 32.11 2.01
C PHE A 900 19.69 33.03 0.94
N ARG A 901 19.63 32.56 -0.31
CA ARG A 901 18.78 33.21 -1.32
C ARG A 901 17.43 32.53 -1.34
N ILE A 902 16.38 33.31 -1.12
CA ILE A 902 15.02 32.92 -1.48
C ILE A 902 14.82 33.26 -2.97
N THR A 903 14.30 32.31 -3.75
CA THR A 903 13.89 32.56 -5.15
C THR A 903 12.50 31.98 -5.43
N VAL A 904 11.68 32.72 -6.16
CA VAL A 904 10.28 32.37 -6.46
C VAL A 904 9.99 32.50 -7.96
N GLY A 905 9.28 31.52 -8.51
CA GLY A 905 8.79 31.53 -9.89
C GLY A 905 7.92 30.30 -10.21
N ALA A 906 7.83 29.89 -11.47
CA ALA A 906 6.91 28.82 -11.89
C ALA A 906 7.57 27.43 -12.09
N SER A 907 8.90 27.35 -12.03
CA SER A 907 9.69 26.11 -12.04
C SER A 907 11.09 26.35 -11.45
N SER A 908 11.89 25.29 -11.28
CA SER A 908 13.27 25.38 -10.79
C SER A 908 14.23 26.05 -11.78
N GLN A 909 13.78 26.35 -12.99
CA GLN A 909 14.54 26.99 -14.08
C GLN A 909 13.98 28.39 -14.44
N ASP A 910 13.07 28.93 -13.63
CA ASP A 910 12.34 30.17 -13.88
C ASP A 910 12.36 31.06 -12.63
N GLU A 911 13.50 31.70 -12.37
CA GLU A 911 13.69 32.62 -11.23
C GLU A 911 13.13 34.01 -11.56
N ARG A 912 12.01 34.40 -10.93
CA ARG A 912 11.30 35.67 -11.24
C ARG A 912 11.44 36.73 -10.15
N LEU A 913 11.57 36.30 -8.90
CA LEU A 913 11.74 37.14 -7.72
C LEU A 913 12.84 36.53 -6.86
N THR A 914 13.81 37.32 -6.41
CA THR A 914 14.88 36.88 -5.52
C THR A 914 14.99 37.80 -4.29
N HIS A 915 15.36 37.23 -3.15
CA HIS A 915 15.63 37.98 -1.92
C HIS A 915 16.71 37.26 -1.10
N ASP A 916 17.79 37.95 -0.79
CA ASP A 916 18.91 37.40 -0.02
C ASP A 916 18.74 37.73 1.47
N ILE A 917 18.79 36.71 2.33
CA ILE A 917 18.69 36.79 3.79
C ILE A 917 19.88 36.11 4.46
N SER A 918 19.93 36.07 5.78
CA SER A 918 20.97 35.39 6.56
C SER A 918 20.51 35.07 7.97
N LEU A 919 21.16 34.07 8.55
CA LEU A 919 20.85 33.52 9.87
C LEU A 919 22.16 33.18 10.60
#